data_AF-A0A7R8S0A9-F1
#
_entry.id   AF-A0A7R8S0A9-F1
#
_cell.length_a   1.000
_cell.length_b   1.000
_cell.length_c   1.000
_cell.angle_alpha   90.00
_cell.angle_beta   90.00
_cell.angle_gamma   90.00
#
_symmetry.space_group_name_H-M   'P 1'
#
loop_
_entity.id
_entity.type
_entity.pdbx_description
1 polymer ?
#
loop_
_entity_poly.entity_id
_entity_poly.type
_entity_poly.pdbx_seq_one_letter_code
_entity_poly.pdbx_strand_id
1 'polypeptide(L)'
;MHSQQAAATATLSAAEHQAGGPHGLPGDGGGSARTVYAYATDPEASLPEGRFVEEVRTVLRRRTTGTAPATASDGDGSLDALVRQAADWGTAERERYLTLAGAGEGPEGHREVLVRRAVLGCAPLALLSGAWLQWLSAPGNADDPLVLRILALYASDVGAGHPAASRGSAYLELLRRLRLAENAAPAARLTGDQRIPDGAFRLPALLLAMSRRPDDFRGEILGADLCLRAVGLLPALELVQEVLPTEADWATLDPGGRREGEGPSPVERCRAAVDALVEQEGERGADAVRSGFRWMLAGLRDWSGALHAELVAAGDPAFDMAELMRLRAREGAVYHHQFLLEGKPLARWLAECRTDPGPLLDVLARSKLVKPGRSGASSLVRGLVGERGPMFRVFSPEDLTVIRRWIDSLPARPAEAPEPRAELEPGPGPKKPSPGATRDHLAAVAAALRAGARSPGRTPSGLREAYHLLMNRTDTPALRSWAMDYVAGWLARSGHGMDRTAMPLPERWGHEGLRPWLQAQHDQHGAEFEENAAVPLPSKEAVVDDTVQTAPLTLIDGSWLQGFTDYEQASSAIGHSLFETYWDELGNGEPHLNHPLIYRDVLKEMGVELPPTASAAFAQWPGFREESLELPVYWLCVGRFPQTFLPEVLGLNLAMELSGVGGTYRRARLALKAYGFSTRFVDIHNTIDNVATGHSAWAADAVDTLLASLPDAPGPGARADMWGRVRVGYRSLNPPRTVGARLAARRARFTGRRR
;
A
#
# COMPACT_ATOMS: atom_id res chain seq x y z
N MET A 1 48.46 -11.90 -1.83
CA MET A 1 47.00 -12.13 -1.92
C MET A 1 46.31 -12.30 -0.55
N HIS A 2 46.88 -11.84 0.58
CA HIS A 2 46.21 -11.91 1.90
C HIS A 2 46.06 -10.58 2.64
N SER A 3 46.31 -9.44 2.00
CA SER A 3 46.14 -8.10 2.61
C SER A 3 45.12 -7.19 1.93
N GLN A 4 44.42 -7.66 0.89
CA GLN A 4 43.34 -6.90 0.23
C GLN A 4 41.92 -7.36 0.63
N GLN A 5 41.78 -8.46 1.37
CA GLN A 5 40.48 -8.96 1.83
C GLN A 5 40.01 -8.36 3.16
N ALA A 6 40.90 -7.80 3.98
CA ALA A 6 40.55 -7.19 5.27
C ALA A 6 40.06 -5.73 5.14
N ALA A 7 40.31 -5.05 4.02
CA ALA A 7 39.85 -3.70 3.77
C ALA A 7 38.42 -3.63 3.18
N ALA A 8 37.93 -4.73 2.59
CA ALA A 8 36.61 -4.83 1.98
C ALA A 8 35.49 -5.11 3.01
N THR A 9 35.82 -5.78 4.12
CA THR A 9 34.86 -6.06 5.21
C THR A 9 34.62 -4.86 6.13
N ALA A 10 35.58 -3.95 6.25
CA ALA A 10 35.41 -2.73 7.05
C ALA A 10 34.62 -1.63 6.31
N THR A 11 34.56 -1.65 4.98
CA THR A 11 33.81 -0.67 4.17
C THR A 11 32.35 -1.06 3.94
N LEU A 12 32.00 -2.34 4.04
CA LEU A 12 30.60 -2.80 3.99
C LEU A 12 29.82 -2.46 5.28
N SER A 13 30.47 -2.48 6.45
CA SER A 13 29.84 -2.06 7.72
C SER A 13 29.63 -0.54 7.82
N ALA A 14 30.29 0.27 6.99
CA ALA A 14 30.13 1.73 6.98
C ALA A 14 29.14 2.21 5.90
N ALA A 15 28.86 1.39 4.87
CA ALA A 15 27.90 1.69 3.82
C ALA A 15 26.43 1.45 4.24
N GLU A 16 26.18 0.66 5.29
CA GLU A 16 24.85 0.42 5.86
C GLU A 16 24.39 1.50 6.87
N HIS A 17 25.14 2.58 7.04
CA HIS A 17 24.76 3.74 7.87
C HIS A 17 24.73 5.07 7.09
N GLN A 18 24.75 5.02 5.75
CA GLN A 18 24.54 6.18 4.87
C GLN A 18 23.22 6.11 4.06
N ALA A 19 22.22 5.40 4.58
CA ALA A 19 20.84 5.51 4.11
C ALA A 19 20.17 6.72 4.77
N GLY A 20 20.15 7.84 4.03
CA GLY A 20 19.23 8.97 4.26
C GLY A 20 19.66 9.95 5.36
N GLY A 21 19.63 11.24 5.03
CA GLY A 21 19.35 12.25 6.07
C GLY A 21 18.04 11.89 6.80
N PRO A 22 17.69 12.57 7.91
CA PRO A 22 16.65 12.14 8.86
C PRO A 22 15.21 11.96 8.31
N HIS A 23 15.00 12.04 6.99
CA HIS A 23 13.71 11.96 6.32
C HIS A 23 13.66 11.05 5.07
N GLY A 24 14.54 10.06 4.88
CA GLY A 24 14.30 8.88 4.01
C GLY A 24 13.84 9.09 2.56
N LEU A 25 13.91 10.31 2.02
CA LEU A 25 13.39 10.63 0.69
C LEU A 25 14.41 10.19 -0.37
N PRO A 26 13.98 9.52 -1.46
CA PRO A 26 14.84 9.28 -2.62
C PRO A 26 15.40 10.61 -3.15
N GLY A 27 16.67 10.62 -3.55
CA GLY A 27 17.34 11.83 -4.08
C GLY A 27 16.64 12.44 -5.30
N ASP A 28 17.03 13.67 -5.66
CA ASP A 28 16.42 14.54 -6.69
C ASP A 28 16.37 14.00 -8.14
N GLY A 29 16.68 12.72 -8.36
CA GLY A 29 16.74 12.08 -9.68
C GLY A 29 15.39 11.65 -10.27
N GLY A 30 14.27 11.75 -9.53
CA GLY A 30 12.92 11.39 -9.99
C GLY A 30 11.95 12.58 -9.99
N GLY A 31 10.99 12.60 -10.92
CA GLY A 31 9.94 13.63 -10.98
C GLY A 31 9.07 13.66 -9.70
N SER A 32 8.49 14.83 -9.38
CA SER A 32 7.82 15.07 -8.09
C SER A 32 6.72 14.05 -7.75
N ALA A 33 5.99 13.55 -8.76
CA ALA A 33 4.97 12.52 -8.57
C ALA A 33 5.54 11.21 -8.02
N ARG A 34 6.70 10.77 -8.51
CA ARG A 34 7.37 9.55 -8.03
C ARG A 34 7.87 9.70 -6.61
N THR A 35 8.39 10.87 -6.24
CA THR A 35 8.82 11.15 -4.87
C THR A 35 7.64 11.04 -3.89
N VAL A 36 6.51 11.68 -4.20
CA VAL A 36 5.32 11.61 -3.35
C VAL A 36 4.79 10.18 -3.28
N TYR A 37 4.71 9.49 -4.42
CA TYR A 37 4.30 8.08 -4.49
C TYR A 37 5.15 7.18 -3.60
N ALA A 38 6.49 7.19 -3.78
CA ALA A 38 7.41 6.35 -3.02
C ALA A 38 7.36 6.63 -1.51
N TYR A 39 7.18 7.89 -1.12
CA TYR A 39 7.06 8.25 0.29
C TYR A 39 5.73 7.78 0.88
N ALA A 40 4.62 7.93 0.14
CA ALA A 40 3.29 7.59 0.64
C ALA A 40 3.03 6.07 0.67
N THR A 41 3.80 5.26 -0.06
CA THR A 41 3.74 3.79 0.01
C THR A 41 4.35 3.22 1.29
N ASP A 42 5.18 3.96 2.03
CA ASP A 42 5.76 3.47 3.29
C ASP A 42 4.68 3.36 4.39
N PRO A 43 4.43 2.16 4.96
CA PRO A 43 3.42 1.91 5.99
C PRO A 43 3.60 2.70 7.28
N GLU A 44 4.79 3.23 7.54
CA GLU A 44 5.10 3.99 8.74
C GLU A 44 5.38 5.47 8.46
N ALA A 45 5.21 5.91 7.20
CA ALA A 45 5.40 7.28 6.81
C ALA A 45 4.42 8.24 7.49
N SER A 46 4.93 9.42 7.85
CA SER A 46 4.15 10.51 8.43
C SER A 46 4.24 11.73 7.52
N LEU A 47 3.08 12.22 7.07
CA LEU A 47 2.98 13.40 6.22
C LEU A 47 2.74 14.68 7.05
N PRO A 48 3.40 15.79 6.70
CA PRO A 48 3.27 17.04 7.44
C PRO A 48 1.85 17.64 7.34
N GLU A 49 1.46 18.39 8.37
CA GLU A 49 0.24 19.20 8.36
C GLU A 49 0.46 20.57 7.69
N GLY A 50 -0.53 21.46 7.76
CA GLY A 50 -0.41 22.85 7.33
C GLY A 50 -0.20 22.97 5.82
N ARG A 51 0.94 23.53 5.41
CA ARG A 51 1.25 23.83 4.00
C ARG A 51 1.05 22.62 3.08
N PHE A 52 1.43 21.41 3.52
CA PHE A 52 1.25 20.21 2.70
C PHE A 52 -0.23 19.96 2.38
N VAL A 53 -1.11 20.06 3.39
CA VAL A 53 -2.56 19.90 3.22
C VAL A 53 -3.12 20.97 2.27
N GLU A 54 -2.67 22.22 2.42
CA GLU A 54 -3.08 23.34 1.57
C GLU A 54 -2.66 23.15 0.10
N GLU A 55 -1.44 22.66 -0.15
CA GLU A 55 -0.94 22.39 -1.49
C GLU A 55 -1.71 21.23 -2.14
N VAL A 56 -2.00 20.16 -1.39
CA VAL A 56 -2.86 19.05 -1.88
C VAL A 56 -4.24 19.58 -2.26
N ARG A 57 -4.94 20.30 -1.37
CA ARG A 57 -6.26 20.90 -1.68
C ARG A 57 -6.20 21.87 -2.85
N THR A 58 -5.08 22.57 -3.04
CA THR A 58 -4.87 23.45 -4.20
C THR A 58 -4.78 22.66 -5.51
N VAL A 59 -4.13 21.49 -5.52
CA VAL A 59 -4.14 20.61 -6.69
C VAL A 59 -5.56 20.11 -6.99
N LEU A 60 -6.33 19.72 -5.97
CA LEU A 60 -7.72 19.28 -6.13
C LEU A 60 -8.58 20.40 -6.78
N ARG A 61 -8.52 21.63 -6.25
CA ARG A 61 -9.29 22.78 -6.78
C ARG A 61 -8.87 23.28 -8.16
N ARG A 62 -7.58 23.24 -8.49
CA ARG A 62 -7.08 23.71 -9.80
C ARG A 62 -7.64 22.90 -10.96
N ARG A 63 -7.97 21.62 -10.73
CA ARG A 63 -8.49 20.73 -11.77
C ARG A 63 -10.01 20.74 -11.90
N THR A 64 -10.73 21.21 -10.89
CA THR A 64 -12.19 21.41 -10.96
C THR A 64 -12.60 22.68 -11.71
N THR A 65 -11.66 23.59 -12.00
CA THR A 65 -11.90 24.90 -12.64
C THR A 65 -11.30 25.03 -14.05
N GLY A 66 -10.50 24.06 -14.50
CA GLY A 66 -9.73 24.11 -15.75
C GLY A 66 -10.33 23.38 -16.95
N THR A 67 -11.46 22.67 -16.79
CA THR A 67 -12.22 22.12 -17.91
C THR A 67 -13.06 23.21 -18.57
N ALA A 68 -13.22 23.15 -19.90
CA ALA A 68 -14.01 24.08 -20.74
C ALA A 68 -15.34 24.51 -20.08
N PRO A 69 -15.87 25.71 -20.39
CA PRO A 69 -17.12 26.19 -19.77
C PRO A 69 -18.19 25.12 -19.92
N ALA A 70 -18.87 24.83 -18.81
CA ALA A 70 -19.94 23.86 -18.70
C ALA A 70 -20.77 23.83 -19.98
N THR A 71 -20.63 22.77 -20.76
CA THR A 71 -21.60 22.52 -21.83
C THR A 71 -22.94 22.29 -21.17
N ALA A 72 -24.05 22.63 -21.83
CA ALA A 72 -25.41 22.49 -21.30
C ALA A 72 -25.82 21.06 -20.87
N SER A 73 -24.90 20.09 -20.92
CA SER A 73 -25.01 18.72 -20.42
C SER A 73 -24.40 18.49 -19.03
N ASP A 74 -23.75 19.48 -18.42
CA ASP A 74 -23.41 19.38 -17.00
C ASP A 74 -24.73 19.45 -16.24
N GLY A 75 -25.16 18.31 -15.67
CA GLY A 75 -26.38 18.22 -14.88
C GLY A 75 -26.39 19.21 -13.71
N ASP A 76 -27.40 19.11 -12.85
CA ASP A 76 -27.58 19.94 -11.64
C ASP A 76 -26.39 19.95 -10.62
N GLY A 77 -25.27 19.31 -10.94
CA GLY A 77 -24.09 19.20 -10.08
C GLY A 77 -24.27 18.20 -8.95
N SER A 78 -25.39 17.46 -8.92
CA SER A 78 -25.64 16.40 -7.95
C SER A 78 -24.63 15.26 -8.08
N LEU A 79 -24.43 14.55 -6.97
CA LEU A 79 -23.56 13.38 -6.96
C LEU A 79 -24.05 12.29 -7.92
N ASP A 80 -25.37 12.11 -8.06
CA ASP A 80 -25.95 11.16 -9.01
C ASP A 80 -25.62 11.51 -10.47
N ALA A 81 -25.66 12.80 -10.81
CA ALA A 81 -25.26 13.27 -12.13
C ALA A 81 -23.76 13.02 -12.39
N LEU A 82 -22.91 13.24 -11.38
CA LEU A 82 -21.48 12.98 -11.47
C LEU A 82 -21.17 11.47 -11.64
N VAL A 83 -21.85 10.59 -10.91
CA VAL A 83 -21.71 9.13 -11.04
C VAL A 83 -22.10 8.67 -12.43
N ARG A 84 -23.26 9.12 -12.96
CA ARG A 84 -23.67 8.82 -14.33
C ARG A 84 -22.65 9.34 -15.36
N GLN A 85 -22.19 10.58 -15.19
CA GLN A 85 -21.18 11.17 -16.07
C GLN A 85 -19.87 10.36 -16.11
N ALA A 86 -19.42 9.84 -14.97
CA ALA A 86 -18.22 9.01 -14.90
C ALA A 86 -18.42 7.66 -15.60
N ALA A 87 -19.56 7.00 -15.39
CA ALA A 87 -19.90 5.72 -16.04
C ALA A 87 -20.05 5.86 -17.57
N ASP A 88 -20.76 6.91 -18.02
CA ASP A 88 -20.94 7.22 -19.45
C ASP A 88 -19.59 7.53 -20.12
N TRP A 89 -18.74 8.30 -19.43
CA TRP A 89 -17.39 8.59 -19.92
C TRP A 89 -16.53 7.33 -19.98
N GLY A 90 -16.55 6.48 -18.94
CA GLY A 90 -15.83 5.21 -18.92
C GLY A 90 -16.22 4.31 -20.09
N THR A 91 -17.52 4.21 -20.37
CA THR A 91 -18.07 3.44 -21.50
C THR A 91 -17.61 4.00 -22.86
N ALA A 92 -17.67 5.31 -23.06
CA ALA A 92 -17.20 5.94 -24.30
C ALA A 92 -15.69 5.82 -24.50
N GLU A 93 -14.91 5.95 -23.41
CA GLU A 93 -13.45 5.84 -23.47
C GLU A 93 -13.01 4.38 -23.69
N ARG A 94 -13.75 3.39 -23.19
CA ARG A 94 -13.56 1.96 -23.51
C ARG A 94 -13.62 1.71 -25.01
N GLU A 95 -14.68 2.16 -25.69
CA GLU A 95 -14.84 2.00 -27.15
C GLU A 95 -13.67 2.62 -27.92
N ARG A 96 -13.16 3.75 -27.43
CA ARG A 96 -12.00 4.43 -27.99
C ARG A 96 -10.72 3.58 -27.90
N TYR A 97 -10.47 2.90 -26.77
CA TYR A 97 -9.35 1.96 -26.67
C TYR A 97 -9.57 0.67 -27.47
N LEU A 98 -10.77 0.11 -27.48
CA LEU A 98 -11.08 -1.09 -28.28
C LEU A 98 -10.86 -0.85 -29.78
N THR A 99 -11.09 0.38 -30.26
CA THR A 99 -10.77 0.77 -31.64
C THR A 99 -9.27 0.60 -31.96
N LEU A 100 -8.37 0.83 -31.00
CA LEU A 100 -6.93 0.59 -31.19
C LEU A 100 -6.60 -0.90 -31.32
N ALA A 101 -7.35 -1.78 -30.65
CA ALA A 101 -7.18 -3.23 -30.76
C ALA A 101 -7.74 -3.79 -32.09
N GLY A 102 -8.83 -3.19 -32.58
CA GLY A 102 -9.57 -3.61 -33.78
C GLY A 102 -9.05 -3.04 -35.12
N ALA A 103 -8.08 -2.12 -35.11
CA ALA A 103 -7.51 -1.51 -36.31
C ALA A 103 -6.62 -2.48 -37.14
N GLY A 104 -7.22 -3.53 -37.72
CA GLY A 104 -6.64 -4.41 -38.76
C GLY A 104 -5.42 -5.25 -38.35
N GLU A 105 -4.91 -6.07 -39.30
CA GLU A 105 -3.59 -6.71 -39.20
C GLU A 105 -2.51 -5.63 -39.28
N GLY A 106 -2.27 -4.93 -38.17
CA GLY A 106 -1.10 -4.09 -38.00
C GLY A 106 0.19 -4.92 -38.18
N PRO A 107 1.36 -4.26 -38.34
CA PRO A 107 2.64 -4.95 -38.43
C PRO A 107 2.81 -5.97 -37.30
N GLU A 108 3.45 -7.12 -37.59
CA GLU A 108 3.71 -8.17 -36.61
C GLU A 108 4.28 -7.57 -35.30
N GLY A 109 3.70 -7.97 -34.15
CA GLY A 109 4.07 -7.43 -32.82
C GLY A 109 3.40 -6.12 -32.41
N HIS A 110 2.57 -5.48 -33.24
CA HIS A 110 1.87 -4.24 -32.89
C HIS A 110 0.99 -4.36 -31.64
N ARG A 111 0.15 -5.41 -31.56
CA ARG A 111 -0.73 -5.66 -30.41
C ARG A 111 0.05 -5.88 -29.11
N GLU A 112 1.20 -6.57 -29.19
CA GLU A 112 2.07 -6.82 -28.03
C GLU A 112 2.62 -5.51 -27.45
N VAL A 113 3.04 -4.58 -28.32
CA VAL A 113 3.50 -3.24 -27.91
C VAL A 113 2.38 -2.45 -27.23
N LEU A 114 1.17 -2.47 -27.81
CA LEU A 114 0.00 -1.78 -27.23
C LEU A 114 -0.33 -2.33 -25.84
N VAL A 115 -0.45 -3.65 -25.71
CA VAL A 115 -0.71 -4.32 -24.43
C VAL A 115 0.36 -3.96 -23.40
N ARG A 116 1.64 -4.09 -23.75
CA ARG A 116 2.75 -3.76 -22.85
C ARG A 116 2.68 -2.33 -22.32
N ARG A 117 2.48 -1.36 -23.21
CA ARG A 117 2.42 0.06 -22.84
C ARG A 117 1.17 0.38 -22.03
N ALA A 118 0.02 -0.20 -22.37
CA ALA A 118 -1.22 -0.04 -21.60
C ALA A 118 -1.07 -0.57 -20.17
N VAL A 119 -0.55 -1.79 -20.01
CA VAL A 119 -0.32 -2.41 -18.69
C VAL A 119 0.73 -1.63 -17.88
N LEU A 120 1.82 -1.18 -18.50
CA LEU A 120 2.80 -0.35 -17.77
C LEU A 120 2.23 1.03 -17.37
N GLY A 121 1.43 1.65 -18.24
CA GLY A 121 0.80 2.94 -18.00
C GLY A 121 -0.28 2.93 -16.90
N CYS A 122 -0.93 1.78 -16.68
CA CYS A 122 -1.90 1.58 -15.60
C CYS A 122 -1.25 1.16 -14.27
N ALA A 123 -0.02 0.63 -14.29
CA ALA A 123 0.58 -0.06 -13.15
C ALA A 123 0.61 0.74 -11.83
N PRO A 124 0.98 2.05 -11.81
CA PRO A 124 1.02 2.80 -10.55
C PRO A 124 -0.34 2.94 -9.87
N LEU A 125 -1.44 2.98 -10.63
CA LEU A 125 -2.80 3.10 -10.07
C LEU A 125 -3.39 1.73 -9.78
N ALA A 126 -3.25 0.77 -10.70
CA ALA A 126 -3.88 -0.54 -10.59
C ALA A 126 -3.27 -1.45 -9.52
N LEU A 127 -1.95 -1.37 -9.27
CA LEU A 127 -1.30 -2.14 -8.18
C LEU A 127 -1.78 -1.74 -6.79
N LEU A 128 -2.38 -0.56 -6.64
CA LEU A 128 -2.80 0.01 -5.37
C LEU A 128 -4.31 0.29 -5.36
N SER A 129 -5.08 -0.45 -6.16
CA SER A 129 -6.53 -0.30 -6.25
C SER A 129 -7.19 -0.58 -4.90
N GLY A 130 -7.79 0.44 -4.28
CA GLY A 130 -8.38 0.39 -2.94
C GLY A 130 -7.45 0.88 -1.82
N ALA A 131 -6.15 1.05 -2.07
CA ALA A 131 -5.16 1.47 -1.05
C ALA A 131 -5.45 2.86 -0.46
N TRP A 132 -6.23 3.70 -1.14
CA TRP A 132 -6.61 5.02 -0.61
C TRP A 132 -7.65 4.95 0.52
N LEU A 133 -8.33 3.82 0.70
CA LEU A 133 -9.22 3.60 1.84
C LEU A 133 -8.48 3.15 3.10
N GLN A 134 -7.19 2.80 2.98
CA GLN A 134 -6.36 2.46 4.12
C GLN A 134 -6.41 3.60 5.15
N TRP A 135 -6.29 3.24 6.44
CA TRP A 135 -6.23 4.20 7.56
C TRP A 135 -7.50 4.99 7.86
N LEU A 136 -8.57 4.91 7.06
CA LEU A 136 -9.87 5.52 7.41
C LEU A 136 -10.50 4.87 8.65
N SER A 137 -10.19 3.59 8.89
CA SER A 137 -10.44 2.92 10.16
C SER A 137 -9.30 3.18 11.15
N ALA A 138 -9.67 3.61 12.35
CA ALA A 138 -8.79 3.96 13.45
C ALA A 138 -9.41 3.51 14.78
N PRO A 139 -8.61 3.35 15.86
CA PRO A 139 -9.16 2.96 17.16
C PRO A 139 -10.26 3.91 17.67
N GLY A 140 -10.17 5.21 17.36
CA GLY A 140 -11.13 6.20 17.81
C GLY A 140 -12.49 6.18 17.12
N ASN A 141 -12.62 5.52 15.97
CA ASN A 141 -13.86 5.50 15.17
C ASN A 141 -14.30 4.07 14.82
N ALA A 142 -13.79 3.09 15.57
CA ALA A 142 -14.01 1.66 15.38
C ALA A 142 -15.48 1.21 15.59
N ASP A 143 -16.28 2.02 16.27
CA ASP A 143 -17.71 1.79 16.52
C ASP A 143 -18.63 2.68 15.64
N ASP A 144 -18.05 3.44 14.69
CA ASP A 144 -18.82 4.34 13.80
C ASP A 144 -19.41 3.58 12.60
N PRO A 145 -20.74 3.63 12.36
CA PRO A 145 -21.39 2.96 11.22
C PRO A 145 -20.84 3.34 9.84
N LEU A 146 -20.40 4.58 9.63
CA LEU A 146 -19.73 5.00 8.39
C LEU A 146 -18.43 4.22 8.21
N VAL A 147 -17.62 4.13 9.27
CA VAL A 147 -16.30 3.50 9.23
C VAL A 147 -16.43 1.99 9.02
N LEU A 148 -17.42 1.35 9.63
CA LEU A 148 -17.72 -0.06 9.39
C LEU A 148 -18.05 -0.34 7.91
N ARG A 149 -18.79 0.56 7.24
CA ARG A 149 -19.07 0.46 5.79
C ARG A 149 -17.81 0.64 4.95
N ILE A 150 -16.97 1.61 5.29
CA ILE A 150 -15.68 1.84 4.61
C ILE A 150 -14.78 0.61 4.77
N LEU A 151 -14.70 0.05 5.97
CA LEU A 151 -13.86 -1.10 6.25
C LEU A 151 -14.36 -2.36 5.55
N ALA A 152 -15.68 -2.56 5.42
CA ALA A 152 -16.25 -3.65 4.61
C ALA A 152 -15.86 -3.54 3.13
N LEU A 153 -15.87 -2.33 2.59
CA LEU A 153 -15.44 -2.06 1.22
C LEU A 153 -13.94 -2.34 1.06
N TYR A 154 -13.13 -1.86 2.00
CA TYR A 154 -11.68 -2.05 1.99
C TYR A 154 -11.28 -3.52 2.16
N ALA A 155 -11.92 -4.25 3.08
CA ALA A 155 -11.73 -5.68 3.31
C ALA A 155 -11.97 -6.48 2.01
N SER A 156 -12.99 -6.10 1.24
CA SER A 156 -13.21 -6.67 -0.09
C SER A 156 -12.06 -6.35 -1.06
N ASP A 157 -11.57 -5.11 -1.10
CA ASP A 157 -10.48 -4.71 -2.01
C ASP A 157 -9.15 -5.41 -1.70
N VAL A 158 -8.84 -5.65 -0.43
CA VAL A 158 -7.61 -6.37 -0.02
C VAL A 158 -7.76 -7.89 -0.05
N GLY A 159 -8.98 -8.40 -0.23
CA GLY A 159 -9.26 -9.84 -0.25
C GLY A 159 -9.07 -10.48 1.13
N ALA A 160 -9.68 -9.87 2.15
CA ALA A 160 -9.61 -10.30 3.55
C ALA A 160 -9.66 -11.83 3.70
N GLY A 161 -8.79 -12.37 4.54
CA GLY A 161 -8.65 -13.81 4.79
C GLY A 161 -7.78 -14.59 3.81
N HIS A 162 -7.24 -13.94 2.78
CA HIS A 162 -6.40 -14.63 1.80
C HIS A 162 -5.10 -13.84 1.47
N PRO A 163 -3.92 -14.49 1.56
CA PRO A 163 -2.67 -13.85 1.15
C PRO A 163 -2.66 -13.62 -0.36
N ALA A 164 -2.13 -12.46 -0.78
CA ALA A 164 -2.03 -12.04 -2.17
C ALA A 164 -3.38 -12.06 -2.93
N ALA A 165 -4.48 -11.77 -2.24
CA ALA A 165 -5.83 -11.70 -2.82
C ALA A 165 -6.33 -10.26 -3.05
N SER A 166 -5.48 -9.24 -2.86
CA SER A 166 -5.88 -7.85 -3.14
C SER A 166 -6.08 -7.62 -4.64
N ARG A 167 -6.81 -6.55 -5.00
CA ARG A 167 -6.99 -6.16 -6.41
C ARG A 167 -5.65 -5.89 -7.09
N GLY A 168 -4.72 -5.30 -6.33
CA GLY A 168 -3.34 -5.08 -6.73
C GLY A 168 -2.55 -6.37 -6.92
N SER A 169 -2.81 -7.41 -6.12
CA SER A 169 -2.18 -8.72 -6.32
C SER A 169 -2.63 -9.39 -7.63
N ALA A 170 -3.91 -9.29 -7.99
CA ALA A 170 -4.39 -9.74 -9.30
C ALA A 170 -3.70 -8.98 -10.45
N TYR A 171 -3.45 -7.68 -10.28
CA TYR A 171 -2.74 -6.87 -11.27
C TYR A 171 -1.24 -7.21 -11.35
N LEU A 172 -0.62 -7.49 -10.20
CA LEU A 172 0.77 -7.94 -10.13
C LEU A 172 0.96 -9.28 -10.85
N GLU A 173 -0.01 -10.18 -10.76
CA GLU A 173 0.01 -11.44 -11.49
C GLU A 173 -0.05 -11.22 -13.00
N LEU A 174 -0.89 -10.30 -13.50
CA LEU A 174 -0.88 -9.88 -14.91
C LEU A 174 0.50 -9.35 -15.34
N LEU A 175 1.12 -8.47 -14.53
CA LEU A 175 2.48 -7.96 -14.80
C LEU A 175 3.53 -9.06 -14.88
N ARG A 176 3.43 -10.10 -14.03
CA ARG A 176 4.35 -11.24 -13.99
C ARG A 176 4.16 -12.17 -15.19
N ARG A 177 2.90 -12.49 -15.54
CA ARG A 177 2.58 -13.31 -16.73
C ARG A 177 3.10 -12.68 -18.01
N LEU A 178 2.99 -11.36 -18.12
CA LEU A 178 3.52 -10.58 -19.24
C LEU A 178 5.02 -10.26 -19.14
N ARG A 179 5.69 -10.64 -18.04
CA ARG A 179 7.12 -10.38 -17.77
C ARG A 179 7.51 -8.90 -17.88
N LEU A 180 6.58 -8.01 -17.56
CA LEU A 180 6.78 -6.57 -17.74
C LEU A 180 7.47 -5.95 -16.55
N ALA A 181 7.04 -6.26 -15.33
CA ALA A 181 7.59 -5.65 -14.12
C ALA A 181 7.65 -6.67 -12.98
N GLU A 182 8.49 -7.70 -13.15
CA GLU A 182 8.68 -8.78 -12.17
C GLU A 182 9.10 -8.26 -10.77
N ASN A 183 9.76 -7.11 -10.73
CA ASN A 183 10.24 -6.43 -9.52
C ASN A 183 9.34 -5.26 -9.06
N ALA A 184 8.08 -5.24 -9.47
CA ALA A 184 7.11 -4.18 -9.11
C ALA A 184 6.68 -4.19 -7.62
N ALA A 185 7.02 -5.24 -6.87
CA ALA A 185 6.76 -5.33 -5.43
C ALA A 185 8.07 -5.17 -4.63
N PRO A 186 8.08 -4.36 -3.54
CA PRO A 186 6.99 -3.50 -3.08
C PRO A 186 6.70 -2.37 -4.08
N ALA A 187 5.49 -1.79 -4.06
CA ALA A 187 4.99 -0.86 -5.07
C ALA A 187 5.92 0.35 -5.29
N ALA A 188 6.64 0.78 -4.24
CA ALA A 188 7.66 1.82 -4.31
C ALA A 188 8.71 1.59 -5.40
N ARG A 189 9.03 0.32 -5.72
CA ARG A 189 10.02 -0.07 -6.75
C ARG A 189 9.61 0.34 -8.15
N LEU A 190 8.31 0.49 -8.43
CA LEU A 190 7.83 1.00 -9.72
C LEU A 190 8.41 2.38 -10.06
N THR A 191 8.74 3.19 -9.05
CA THR A 191 9.31 4.52 -9.30
C THR A 191 10.66 4.48 -10.00
N GLY A 192 11.39 3.35 -9.94
CA GLY A 192 12.63 3.14 -10.69
C GLY A 192 12.41 2.78 -12.16
N ASP A 193 11.21 2.33 -12.55
CA ASP A 193 10.92 1.90 -13.91
C ASP A 193 10.72 3.10 -14.83
N GLN A 194 11.68 3.31 -15.73
CA GLN A 194 11.70 4.41 -16.70
C GLN A 194 10.79 4.17 -17.90
N ARG A 195 10.26 2.95 -18.08
CA ARG A 195 9.28 2.65 -19.13
C ARG A 195 7.89 3.20 -18.78
N ILE A 196 7.62 3.43 -17.50
CA ILE A 196 6.38 4.03 -17.03
C ILE A 196 6.56 5.56 -17.10
N PRO A 197 5.66 6.32 -17.73
CA PRO A 197 5.77 7.77 -17.78
C PRO A 197 5.48 8.42 -16.41
N ASP A 198 6.13 9.55 -16.11
CA ASP A 198 5.93 10.29 -14.85
C ASP A 198 4.47 10.70 -14.62
N GLY A 199 3.72 10.92 -15.70
CA GLY A 199 2.29 11.24 -15.65
C GLY A 199 1.44 10.16 -14.99
N ALA A 200 1.82 8.88 -15.12
CA ALA A 200 1.07 7.75 -14.56
C ALA A 200 1.08 7.72 -13.02
N PHE A 201 2.09 8.34 -12.39
CA PHE A 201 2.19 8.37 -10.92
C PHE A 201 1.34 9.48 -10.28
N ARG A 202 0.83 10.45 -11.05
CA ARG A 202 0.21 11.68 -10.49
C ARG A 202 -1.02 11.41 -9.63
N LEU A 203 -1.95 10.60 -10.13
CA LEU A 203 -3.19 10.25 -9.42
C LEU A 203 -2.92 9.37 -8.19
N PRO A 204 -2.24 8.22 -8.32
CA PRO A 204 -1.99 7.36 -7.17
C PRO A 204 -1.10 8.02 -6.11
N ALA A 205 -0.15 8.88 -6.51
CA ALA A 205 0.66 9.63 -5.54
C ALA A 205 -0.21 10.50 -4.61
N LEU A 206 -1.18 11.24 -5.17
CA LEU A 206 -2.07 12.06 -4.36
C LEU A 206 -3.08 11.24 -3.57
N LEU A 207 -3.63 10.18 -4.15
CA LEU A 207 -4.55 9.26 -3.44
C LEU A 207 -3.89 8.66 -2.19
N LEU A 208 -2.68 8.10 -2.34
CA LEU A 208 -1.91 7.58 -1.23
C LEU A 208 -1.53 8.68 -0.22
N ALA A 209 -1.17 9.86 -0.71
CA ALA A 209 -0.79 10.95 0.18
C ALA A 209 -1.99 11.46 1.01
N MET A 210 -3.20 11.47 0.43
CA MET A 210 -4.42 11.77 1.18
C MET A 210 -4.74 10.67 2.20
N SER A 211 -4.57 9.38 1.84
CA SER A 211 -4.89 8.27 2.76
C SER A 211 -4.00 8.19 4.00
N ARG A 212 -2.82 8.79 3.97
CA ARG A 212 -1.95 8.97 5.15
C ARG A 212 -2.39 10.12 6.07
N ARG A 213 -3.39 10.91 5.67
CA ARG A 213 -4.03 11.96 6.48
C ARG A 213 -5.56 11.88 6.36
N PRO A 214 -6.16 10.75 6.77
CA PRO A 214 -7.58 10.48 6.55
C PRO A 214 -8.50 11.52 7.20
N ASP A 215 -8.09 12.11 8.34
CA ASP A 215 -8.87 13.15 9.04
C ASP A 215 -8.97 14.46 8.24
N ASP A 216 -8.01 14.73 7.36
CA ASP A 216 -7.98 15.94 6.54
C ASP A 216 -8.70 15.78 5.19
N PHE A 217 -8.84 14.53 4.71
CA PHE A 217 -9.22 14.22 3.32
C PHE A 217 -10.29 13.13 3.17
N ARG A 218 -10.97 12.71 4.25
CA ARG A 218 -11.97 11.63 4.23
C ARG A 218 -13.00 11.78 3.10
N GLY A 219 -13.61 12.96 2.98
CA GLY A 219 -14.59 13.24 1.93
C GLY A 219 -13.99 13.20 0.54
N GLU A 220 -12.83 13.83 0.33
CA GLU A 220 -12.14 13.81 -0.97
C GLU A 220 -11.72 12.40 -1.39
N ILE A 221 -11.29 11.56 -0.45
CA ILE A 221 -10.94 10.15 -0.69
C ILE A 221 -12.17 9.36 -1.12
N LEU A 222 -13.29 9.45 -0.38
CA LEU A 222 -14.51 8.71 -0.74
C LEU A 222 -15.11 9.19 -2.07
N GLY A 223 -15.03 10.48 -2.36
CA GLY A 223 -15.42 11.01 -3.66
C GLY A 223 -14.58 10.46 -4.82
N ALA A 224 -13.25 10.38 -4.63
CA ALA A 224 -12.35 9.81 -5.63
C ALA A 224 -12.55 8.30 -5.80
N ASP A 225 -12.74 7.55 -4.71
CA ASP A 225 -13.05 6.11 -4.74
C ASP A 225 -14.37 5.85 -5.48
N LEU A 226 -15.43 6.60 -5.18
CA LEU A 226 -16.71 6.47 -5.87
C LEU A 226 -16.57 6.74 -7.38
N CYS A 227 -15.77 7.73 -7.77
CA CYS A 227 -15.48 7.99 -9.18
C CYS A 227 -14.78 6.80 -9.84
N LEU A 228 -13.75 6.22 -9.21
CA LEU A 228 -13.02 5.07 -9.75
C LEU A 228 -13.92 3.86 -9.92
N ARG A 229 -14.79 3.57 -8.93
CA ARG A 229 -15.76 2.47 -9.03
C ARG A 229 -16.83 2.72 -10.07
N ALA A 230 -17.30 3.96 -10.23
CA ALA A 230 -18.27 4.33 -11.24
C ALA A 230 -17.71 4.19 -12.67
N VAL A 231 -16.41 4.43 -12.85
CA VAL A 231 -15.70 4.15 -14.12
C VAL A 231 -15.52 2.65 -14.33
N GLY A 232 -15.25 1.90 -13.27
CA GLY A 232 -15.01 0.46 -13.31
C GLY A 232 -13.58 0.13 -13.74
N LEU A 233 -13.41 -0.88 -14.59
CA LEU A 233 -12.12 -1.26 -15.14
C LEU A 233 -11.50 -0.06 -15.88
N LEU A 234 -10.20 0.21 -15.66
CA LEU A 234 -9.53 1.30 -16.35
C LEU A 234 -9.65 1.11 -17.87
N PRO A 235 -10.10 2.12 -18.65
CA PRO A 235 -10.40 1.93 -20.08
C PRO A 235 -9.27 1.33 -20.93
N ALA A 236 -8.00 1.59 -20.56
CA ALA A 236 -6.86 1.00 -21.26
C ALA A 236 -6.69 -0.51 -21.00
N LEU A 237 -7.20 -1.04 -19.88
CA LEU A 237 -7.18 -2.46 -19.55
C LEU A 237 -8.28 -3.24 -20.27
N GLU A 238 -9.35 -2.59 -20.72
CA GLU A 238 -10.37 -3.21 -21.59
C GLU A 238 -9.76 -3.67 -22.92
N LEU A 239 -8.85 -2.87 -23.50
CA LEU A 239 -8.04 -3.30 -24.65
C LEU A 239 -7.21 -4.54 -24.31
N VAL A 240 -6.62 -4.60 -23.12
CA VAL A 240 -5.80 -5.74 -22.71
C VAL A 240 -6.66 -6.98 -22.51
N GLN A 241 -7.84 -6.83 -21.92
CA GLN A 241 -8.82 -7.89 -21.76
C GLN A 241 -9.31 -8.44 -23.10
N GLU A 242 -9.58 -7.59 -24.08
CA GLU A 242 -9.97 -8.01 -25.43
C GLU A 242 -8.87 -8.84 -26.10
N VAL A 243 -7.60 -8.43 -25.95
CA VAL A 243 -6.46 -9.14 -26.55
C VAL A 243 -6.09 -10.41 -25.75
N LEU A 244 -6.26 -10.39 -24.43
CA LEU A 244 -5.82 -11.41 -23.49
C LEU A 244 -6.92 -11.77 -22.46
N PRO A 245 -8.04 -12.35 -22.89
CA PRO A 245 -9.23 -12.52 -22.05
C PRO A 245 -9.01 -13.47 -20.87
N THR A 246 -8.01 -14.35 -20.93
CA THR A 246 -7.73 -15.39 -19.92
C THR A 246 -6.49 -15.13 -19.06
N GLU A 247 -5.79 -14.01 -19.26
CA GLU A 247 -4.50 -13.75 -18.59
C GLU A 247 -4.61 -13.09 -17.22
N ALA A 248 -5.81 -12.66 -16.81
CA ALA A 248 -6.06 -12.09 -15.50
C ALA A 248 -7.47 -12.42 -15.00
N ASP A 249 -7.67 -12.30 -13.69
CA ASP A 249 -9.00 -12.21 -13.10
C ASP A 249 -9.55 -10.79 -13.27
N TRP A 250 -10.20 -10.55 -14.42
CA TRP A 250 -10.75 -9.25 -14.78
C TRP A 250 -11.84 -8.76 -13.83
N ALA A 251 -12.60 -9.68 -13.20
CA ALA A 251 -13.62 -9.31 -12.22
C ALA A 251 -12.98 -8.73 -10.95
N THR A 252 -11.86 -9.30 -10.49
CA THR A 252 -11.08 -8.76 -9.37
C THR A 252 -10.36 -7.45 -9.74
N LEU A 253 -9.95 -7.27 -11.00
CA LEU A 253 -9.31 -6.03 -11.45
C LEU A 253 -10.26 -4.83 -11.55
N ASP A 254 -11.55 -5.06 -11.82
CA ASP A 254 -12.56 -4.01 -11.92
C ASP A 254 -13.03 -3.55 -10.51
N PRO A 255 -12.66 -2.34 -10.04
CA PRO A 255 -13.07 -1.83 -8.73
C PRO A 255 -14.59 -1.61 -8.58
N GLY A 256 -15.31 -1.44 -9.69
CA GLY A 256 -16.78 -1.38 -9.74
C GLY A 256 -17.44 -2.76 -9.83
N GLY A 257 -16.68 -3.76 -10.28
CA GLY A 257 -17.07 -5.15 -10.41
C GLY A 257 -17.11 -5.92 -9.08
N ARG A 258 -18.08 -6.82 -8.97
CA ARG A 258 -18.24 -7.73 -7.82
C ARG A 258 -17.15 -8.80 -7.86
N ARG A 259 -16.53 -9.06 -6.71
CA ARG A 259 -15.67 -10.25 -6.53
C ARG A 259 -16.49 -11.53 -6.41
N GLU A 260 -17.61 -11.47 -5.70
CA GLU A 260 -18.48 -12.62 -5.45
C GLU A 260 -19.96 -12.21 -5.44
N GLY A 261 -20.80 -13.03 -6.08
CA GLY A 261 -22.24 -13.21 -5.79
C GLY A 261 -23.19 -12.02 -5.66
N GLU A 262 -24.38 -12.33 -5.12
CA GLU A 262 -25.51 -11.42 -4.87
C GLU A 262 -25.20 -10.39 -3.75
N GLY A 263 -26.00 -9.32 -3.65
CA GLY A 263 -25.86 -8.23 -2.67
C GLY A 263 -25.66 -6.87 -3.33
N PRO A 264 -25.24 -5.82 -2.61
CA PRO A 264 -24.87 -4.53 -3.23
C PRO A 264 -23.50 -4.59 -3.91
N SER A 265 -23.40 -3.99 -5.09
CA SER A 265 -22.17 -3.78 -5.84
C SER A 265 -21.19 -2.88 -5.08
N PRO A 266 -19.88 -2.92 -5.37
CA PRO A 266 -18.91 -2.00 -4.77
C PRO A 266 -19.26 -0.53 -4.94
N VAL A 267 -19.88 -0.13 -6.08
CA VAL A 267 -20.37 1.24 -6.30
C VAL A 267 -21.47 1.59 -5.30
N GLU A 268 -22.44 0.70 -5.10
CA GLU A 268 -23.53 0.90 -4.14
C GLU A 268 -23.02 0.92 -2.69
N ARG A 269 -22.05 0.08 -2.34
CA ARG A 269 -21.41 0.09 -1.01
C ARG A 269 -20.65 1.38 -0.75
N CYS A 270 -19.86 1.84 -1.72
CA CYS A 270 -19.15 3.12 -1.63
C CYS A 270 -20.14 4.29 -1.53
N ARG A 271 -21.22 4.27 -2.32
CA ARG A 271 -22.28 5.28 -2.24
C ARG A 271 -22.94 5.31 -0.86
N ALA A 272 -23.24 4.16 -0.28
CA ALA A 272 -23.81 4.06 1.06
C ALA A 272 -22.88 4.58 2.16
N ALA A 273 -21.55 4.51 1.97
CA ALA A 273 -20.58 5.17 2.84
C ALA A 273 -20.55 6.70 2.61
N VAL A 274 -20.58 7.15 1.37
CA VAL A 274 -20.67 8.58 1.04
C VAL A 274 -21.92 9.23 1.62
N ASP A 275 -23.09 8.59 1.49
CA ASP A 275 -24.34 9.12 2.02
C ASP A 275 -24.28 9.24 3.56
N ALA A 276 -23.70 8.25 4.25
CA ALA A 276 -23.48 8.30 5.70
C ALA A 276 -22.51 9.43 6.10
N LEU A 277 -21.45 9.67 5.32
CA LEU A 277 -20.55 10.81 5.55
C LEU A 277 -21.29 12.15 5.39
N VAL A 278 -22.10 12.30 4.34
CA VAL A 278 -22.87 13.52 4.09
C VAL A 278 -23.90 13.76 5.18
N GLU A 279 -24.52 12.70 5.70
CA GLU A 279 -25.43 12.79 6.84
C GLU A 279 -24.69 13.26 8.12
N GLN A 280 -23.48 12.76 8.36
CA GLN A 280 -22.67 13.13 9.53
C GLN A 280 -22.06 14.54 9.43
N GLU A 281 -21.54 14.93 8.27
CA GLU A 281 -20.74 16.16 8.08
C GLU A 281 -21.48 17.29 7.34
N GLY A 282 -22.70 17.04 6.85
CA GLY A 282 -23.51 18.00 6.11
C GLY A 282 -22.87 18.49 4.81
N GLU A 283 -23.09 19.78 4.48
CA GLU A 283 -22.57 20.39 3.25
C GLU A 283 -21.04 20.35 3.15
N ARG A 284 -20.32 20.41 4.27
CA ARG A 284 -18.86 20.29 4.27
C ARG A 284 -18.42 18.93 3.73
N GLY A 285 -19.03 17.84 4.22
CA GLY A 285 -18.76 16.49 3.73
C GLY A 285 -19.16 16.34 2.26
N ALA A 286 -20.32 16.86 1.89
CA ALA A 286 -20.81 16.84 0.52
C ALA A 286 -19.88 17.58 -0.46
N ASP A 287 -19.38 18.76 -0.09
CA ASP A 287 -18.43 19.53 -0.89
C ASP A 287 -17.09 18.81 -1.04
N ALA A 288 -16.58 18.21 0.04
CA ALA A 288 -15.35 17.42 -0.01
C ALA A 288 -15.49 16.23 -0.96
N VAL A 289 -16.60 15.47 -0.87
CA VAL A 289 -16.90 14.36 -1.78
C VAL A 289 -16.98 14.84 -3.23
N ARG A 290 -17.74 15.90 -3.52
CA ARG A 290 -17.85 16.46 -4.87
C ARG A 290 -16.49 16.94 -5.40
N SER A 291 -15.66 17.54 -4.54
CA SER A 291 -14.30 17.98 -4.88
C SER A 291 -13.40 16.81 -5.27
N GLY A 292 -13.35 15.77 -4.43
CA GLY A 292 -12.59 14.54 -4.70
C GLY A 292 -13.04 13.83 -5.97
N PHE A 293 -14.36 13.67 -6.14
CA PHE A 293 -14.94 13.03 -7.33
C PHE A 293 -14.55 13.77 -8.62
N ARG A 294 -14.80 15.09 -8.68
CA ARG A 294 -14.50 15.90 -9.87
C ARG A 294 -13.02 15.92 -10.19
N TRP A 295 -12.17 16.03 -9.17
CA TRP A 295 -10.72 15.95 -9.34
C TRP A 295 -10.31 14.60 -9.96
N MET A 296 -10.85 13.50 -9.42
CA MET A 296 -10.52 12.16 -9.90
C MET A 296 -10.96 11.97 -11.35
N LEU A 297 -12.19 12.35 -11.71
CA LEU A 297 -12.69 12.22 -13.08
C LEU A 297 -11.88 13.04 -14.08
N ALA A 298 -11.58 14.32 -13.76
CA ALA A 298 -10.74 15.17 -14.59
C ALA A 298 -9.32 14.60 -14.72
N GLY A 299 -8.79 14.06 -13.63
CA GLY A 299 -7.52 13.36 -13.59
C GLY A 299 -7.46 12.13 -14.51
N LEU A 300 -8.48 11.28 -14.45
CA LEU A 300 -8.60 10.08 -15.29
C LEU A 300 -8.71 10.44 -16.77
N ARG A 301 -9.46 11.48 -17.13
CA ARG A 301 -9.55 11.98 -18.51
C ARG A 301 -8.20 12.40 -19.07
N ASP A 302 -7.43 13.17 -18.30
CA ASP A 302 -6.10 13.61 -18.70
C ASP A 302 -5.11 12.45 -18.81
N TRP A 303 -5.10 11.57 -17.80
CA TRP A 303 -4.24 10.37 -17.79
C TRP A 303 -4.57 9.47 -18.99
N SER A 304 -5.86 9.20 -19.23
CA SER A 304 -6.32 8.38 -20.34
C SER A 304 -6.00 9.02 -21.69
N GLY A 305 -6.22 10.33 -21.84
CA GLY A 305 -5.87 11.04 -23.07
C GLY A 305 -4.38 10.97 -23.38
N ALA A 306 -3.52 11.12 -22.38
CA ALA A 306 -2.07 10.99 -22.53
C ALA A 306 -1.64 9.56 -22.87
N LEU A 307 -2.17 8.55 -22.18
CA LEU A 307 -1.88 7.15 -22.45
C LEU A 307 -2.35 6.74 -23.85
N HIS A 308 -3.57 7.08 -24.22
CA HIS A 308 -4.10 6.83 -25.56
C HIS A 308 -3.24 7.49 -26.64
N ALA A 309 -2.81 8.74 -26.45
CA ALA A 309 -1.93 9.42 -27.42
C ALA A 309 -0.59 8.69 -27.58
N GLU A 310 -0.03 8.19 -26.47
CA GLU A 310 1.19 7.37 -26.49
C GLU A 310 0.97 6.04 -27.23
N LEU A 311 -0.16 5.36 -26.98
CA LEU A 311 -0.51 4.11 -27.66
C LEU A 311 -0.69 4.31 -29.18
N VAL A 312 -1.36 5.38 -29.59
CA VAL A 312 -1.48 5.75 -31.02
C VAL A 312 -0.11 6.00 -31.64
N ALA A 313 0.75 6.77 -30.96
CA ALA A 313 2.09 7.05 -31.45
C ALA A 313 2.95 5.77 -31.56
N ALA A 314 2.81 4.84 -30.60
CA ALA A 314 3.45 3.52 -30.64
C ALA A 314 2.96 2.62 -31.80
N GLY A 315 1.86 3.01 -32.47
CA GLY A 315 1.45 2.47 -33.76
C GLY A 315 2.47 2.67 -34.87
N ASP A 316 3.27 3.74 -34.82
CA ASP A 316 4.40 3.96 -35.70
C ASP A 316 5.66 3.21 -35.18
N PRO A 317 6.18 2.21 -35.92
CA PRO A 317 7.42 1.51 -35.53
C PRO A 317 8.63 2.43 -35.35
N ALA A 318 8.70 3.55 -36.06
CA ALA A 318 9.80 4.52 -35.91
C ALA A 318 9.73 5.27 -34.57
N PHE A 319 8.52 5.65 -34.13
CA PHE A 319 8.32 6.25 -32.80
C PHE A 319 8.72 5.28 -31.68
N ASP A 320 8.30 4.01 -31.79
CA ASP A 320 8.59 3.00 -30.76
C ASP A 320 10.09 2.72 -30.65
N MET A 321 10.78 2.60 -31.78
CA MET A 321 12.24 2.48 -31.84
C MET A 321 12.95 3.73 -31.30
N ALA A 322 12.41 4.92 -31.57
CA ALA A 322 12.96 6.18 -31.06
C ALA A 322 12.93 6.21 -29.52
N GLU A 323 11.81 5.81 -28.91
CA GLU A 323 11.69 5.74 -27.45
C GLU A 323 12.59 4.66 -26.83
N LEU A 324 12.69 3.48 -27.44
CA LEU A 324 13.66 2.47 -27.02
C LEU A 324 15.08 3.02 -27.04
N MET A 325 15.45 3.71 -28.12
CA MET A 325 16.79 4.26 -28.24
C MET A 325 17.05 5.38 -27.23
N ARG A 326 16.06 6.24 -26.96
CA ARG A 326 16.15 7.27 -25.92
C ARG A 326 16.39 6.65 -24.54
N LEU A 327 15.73 5.53 -24.25
CA LEU A 327 15.88 4.80 -22.98
C LEU A 327 17.28 4.17 -22.81
N ARG A 328 17.87 3.61 -23.88
CA ARG A 328 19.17 2.91 -23.86
C ARG A 328 20.37 3.79 -24.19
N ALA A 329 20.11 5.03 -24.61
CA ALA A 329 21.11 5.96 -25.10
C ALA A 329 22.19 6.28 -24.08
N ARG A 330 21.82 6.42 -22.79
CA ARG A 330 22.76 6.78 -21.73
C ARG A 330 23.82 5.69 -21.54
N GLU A 331 23.41 4.43 -21.45
CA GLU A 331 24.32 3.31 -21.26
C GLU A 331 25.18 3.10 -22.50
N GLY A 332 24.56 3.09 -23.68
CA GLY A 332 25.27 2.87 -24.94
C GLY A 332 26.31 3.96 -25.26
N ALA A 333 26.07 5.20 -24.86
CA ALA A 333 26.99 6.31 -25.09
C ALA A 333 28.37 6.14 -24.41
N VAL A 334 28.46 5.30 -23.37
CA VAL A 334 29.70 5.05 -22.62
C VAL A 334 30.65 4.08 -23.34
N TYR A 335 30.14 3.20 -24.20
CA TYR A 335 30.94 2.12 -24.77
C TYR A 335 31.37 2.36 -26.22
N HIS A 336 30.58 3.11 -27.00
CA HIS A 336 30.73 3.15 -28.46
C HIS A 336 31.57 4.33 -28.98
N HIS A 337 32.73 4.60 -28.37
CA HIS A 337 33.61 5.72 -28.74
C HIS A 337 34.38 5.51 -30.06
N GLN A 338 34.67 4.27 -30.42
CA GLN A 338 35.52 3.93 -31.58
C GLN A 338 34.72 3.54 -32.82
N PHE A 339 33.45 3.12 -32.66
CA PHE A 339 32.61 2.74 -33.78
C PHE A 339 32.05 4.00 -34.47
N LEU A 340 32.48 4.23 -35.71
CA LEU A 340 32.04 5.39 -36.49
C LEU A 340 30.82 5.03 -37.34
N LEU A 341 29.80 5.87 -37.27
CA LEU A 341 28.61 5.81 -38.10
C LEU A 341 28.48 7.15 -38.84
N GLU A 342 28.60 7.10 -40.17
CA GLU A 342 28.75 8.29 -41.04
C GLU A 342 29.86 9.25 -40.54
N GLY A 343 31.02 8.71 -40.17
CA GLY A 343 32.18 9.51 -39.75
C GLY A 343 32.09 10.09 -38.33
N LYS A 344 30.98 9.90 -37.62
CA LYS A 344 30.78 10.36 -36.24
C LYS A 344 30.73 9.17 -35.26
N PRO A 345 31.39 9.25 -34.08
CA PRO A 345 31.31 8.19 -33.09
C PRO A 345 29.88 7.90 -32.65
N LEU A 346 29.50 6.62 -32.61
CA LEU A 346 28.17 6.18 -32.16
C LEU A 346 27.84 6.65 -30.73
N ALA A 347 28.85 6.73 -29.85
CA ALA A 347 28.69 7.32 -28.52
C ALA A 347 28.10 8.73 -28.54
N ARG A 348 28.52 9.57 -29.49
CA ARG A 348 28.02 10.93 -29.65
C ARG A 348 26.61 10.95 -30.22
N TRP A 349 26.32 10.08 -31.19
CA TRP A 349 24.96 9.91 -31.68
C TRP A 349 24.00 9.47 -30.56
N LEU A 350 24.40 8.53 -29.71
CA LEU A 350 23.60 8.08 -28.58
C LEU A 350 23.42 9.18 -27.52
N ALA A 351 24.45 9.99 -27.26
CA ALA A 351 24.31 11.13 -26.35
C ALA A 351 23.25 12.15 -26.84
N GLU A 352 23.22 12.44 -28.14
CA GLU A 352 22.23 13.34 -28.77
C GLU A 352 20.84 12.68 -28.89
N CYS A 353 20.79 11.37 -29.10
CA CYS A 353 19.56 10.56 -29.16
C CYS A 353 18.70 10.68 -27.89
N ARG A 354 19.31 11.02 -26.75
CA ARG A 354 18.59 11.30 -25.50
C ARG A 354 17.55 12.43 -25.63
N THR A 355 17.79 13.38 -26.53
CA THR A 355 16.92 14.54 -26.76
C THR A 355 16.28 14.54 -28.14
N ASP A 356 16.98 14.04 -29.16
CA ASP A 356 16.48 13.95 -30.53
C ASP A 356 16.93 12.62 -31.17
N PRO A 357 16.10 11.58 -31.12
CA PRO A 357 16.44 10.27 -31.65
C PRO A 357 16.40 10.20 -33.19
N GLY A 358 15.65 11.08 -33.86
CA GLY A 358 15.39 11.02 -35.30
C GLY A 358 16.67 10.91 -36.16
N PRO A 359 17.66 11.80 -35.98
CA PRO A 359 18.90 11.75 -36.75
C PRO A 359 19.67 10.42 -36.63
N LEU A 360 19.68 9.79 -35.45
CA LEU A 360 20.34 8.49 -35.28
C LEU A 360 19.57 7.38 -36.01
N LEU A 361 18.24 7.39 -35.93
CA LEU A 361 17.40 6.39 -36.61
C LEU A 361 17.57 6.47 -38.13
N ASP A 362 17.59 7.67 -38.70
CA ASP A 362 17.81 7.90 -40.13
C ASP A 362 19.15 7.34 -40.61
N VAL A 363 20.21 7.59 -39.84
CA VAL A 363 21.56 7.11 -40.17
C VAL A 363 21.65 5.59 -39.98
N LEU A 364 21.02 5.02 -38.95
CA LEU A 364 20.97 3.56 -38.75
C LEU A 364 20.24 2.86 -39.89
N ALA A 365 19.11 3.41 -40.34
CA ALA A 365 18.30 2.86 -41.43
C ALA A 365 19.06 2.75 -42.76
N ARG A 366 19.97 3.70 -43.04
CA ARG A 366 20.83 3.70 -44.25
C ARG A 366 22.15 2.95 -44.07
N SER A 367 22.48 2.54 -42.84
CA SER A 367 23.76 1.90 -42.53
C SER A 367 23.86 0.47 -43.05
N LYS A 368 25.07 -0.08 -43.07
CA LYS A 368 25.30 -1.50 -43.37
C LYS A 368 24.74 -2.45 -42.29
N LEU A 369 24.35 -1.93 -41.13
CA LEU A 369 23.84 -2.73 -40.02
C LEU A 369 22.39 -3.17 -40.22
N VAL A 370 21.62 -2.40 -40.98
CA VAL A 370 20.20 -2.59 -41.21
C VAL A 370 19.96 -2.95 -42.68
N LYS A 371 19.19 -4.00 -42.92
CA LYS A 371 18.62 -4.32 -44.22
C LYS A 371 17.12 -3.99 -44.17
N PRO A 372 16.68 -2.85 -44.76
CA PRO A 372 15.29 -2.43 -44.74
C PRO A 372 14.33 -3.55 -45.18
N GLY A 373 13.24 -3.74 -44.42
CA GLY A 373 12.23 -4.77 -44.65
C GLY A 373 12.66 -6.20 -44.29
N ARG A 374 13.88 -6.41 -43.78
CA ARG A 374 14.45 -7.75 -43.54
C ARG A 374 15.27 -7.80 -42.25
N SER A 375 14.60 -7.74 -41.11
CA SER A 375 15.19 -7.79 -39.78
C SER A 375 16.04 -9.05 -39.56
N GLY A 376 15.54 -10.23 -39.95
CA GLY A 376 16.28 -11.50 -39.86
C GLY A 376 17.58 -11.55 -40.68
N ALA A 377 17.71 -10.70 -41.71
CA ALA A 377 18.92 -10.61 -42.54
C ALA A 377 19.85 -9.45 -42.15
N SER A 378 19.41 -8.57 -41.24
CA SER A 378 20.15 -7.41 -40.76
C SER A 378 21.27 -7.81 -39.80
N SER A 379 22.47 -7.26 -39.97
CA SER A 379 23.60 -7.62 -39.09
C SER A 379 23.44 -7.05 -37.69
N LEU A 380 22.62 -6.01 -37.50
CA LEU A 380 22.23 -5.54 -36.17
C LEU A 380 21.58 -6.66 -35.36
N VAL A 381 20.54 -7.31 -35.91
CA VAL A 381 19.74 -8.34 -35.24
C VAL A 381 20.45 -9.70 -35.22
N ARG A 382 20.92 -10.19 -36.37
CA ARG A 382 21.52 -11.53 -36.48
C ARG A 382 22.99 -11.58 -36.03
N GLY A 383 23.72 -10.47 -36.21
CA GLY A 383 25.16 -10.41 -36.00
C GLY A 383 25.54 -9.83 -34.64
N LEU A 384 25.22 -8.55 -34.40
CA LEU A 384 25.67 -7.82 -33.23
C LEU A 384 24.98 -8.28 -31.94
N VAL A 385 23.65 -8.35 -31.95
CA VAL A 385 22.84 -8.70 -30.76
C VAL A 385 22.42 -10.18 -30.73
N GLY A 386 22.80 -10.95 -31.76
CA GLY A 386 22.54 -12.38 -31.85
C GLY A 386 23.37 -13.20 -30.85
N GLU A 387 23.09 -14.51 -30.74
CA GLU A 387 23.64 -15.41 -29.70
C GLU A 387 25.17 -15.42 -29.58
N ARG A 388 25.88 -15.20 -30.69
CA ARG A 388 27.35 -15.17 -30.75
C ARG A 388 27.92 -13.77 -30.95
N GLY A 389 27.05 -12.76 -30.87
CA GLY A 389 27.39 -11.37 -31.15
C GLY A 389 28.02 -10.65 -29.94
N PRO A 390 28.84 -9.62 -30.18
CA PRO A 390 29.49 -8.85 -29.10
C PRO A 390 28.50 -8.03 -28.25
N MET A 391 27.26 -7.83 -28.72
CA MET A 391 26.17 -7.16 -28.00
C MET A 391 25.07 -8.14 -27.57
N PHE A 392 25.39 -9.43 -27.46
CA PHE A 392 24.46 -10.45 -26.99
C PHE A 392 23.87 -10.06 -25.62
N ARG A 393 22.54 -10.14 -25.50
CA ARG A 393 21.74 -9.80 -24.31
C ARG A 393 21.76 -8.33 -23.86
N VAL A 394 22.28 -7.41 -24.69
CA VAL A 394 22.18 -5.96 -24.39
C VAL A 394 20.73 -5.46 -24.48
N PHE A 395 19.94 -6.03 -25.39
CA PHE A 395 18.49 -5.79 -25.52
C PHE A 395 17.71 -6.98 -24.99
N SER A 396 16.59 -6.72 -24.31
CA SER A 396 15.66 -7.77 -23.89
C SER A 396 14.92 -8.37 -25.11
N PRO A 397 14.27 -9.54 -24.96
CA PRO A 397 13.43 -10.09 -26.03
C PRO A 397 12.39 -9.08 -26.56
N GLU A 398 11.80 -8.28 -25.68
CA GLU A 398 10.79 -7.27 -26.02
C GLU A 398 11.42 -6.08 -26.76
N ASP A 399 12.60 -5.64 -26.34
CA ASP A 399 13.37 -4.60 -27.05
C ASP A 399 13.71 -5.07 -28.49
N LEU A 400 14.02 -6.37 -28.66
CA LEU A 400 14.27 -6.96 -29.98
C LEU A 400 13.02 -7.01 -30.86
N THR A 401 11.82 -7.19 -30.29
CA THR A 401 10.55 -7.08 -31.02
C THR A 401 10.39 -5.68 -31.60
N VAL A 402 10.65 -4.62 -30.82
CA VAL A 402 10.62 -3.22 -31.29
C VAL A 402 11.62 -3.00 -32.42
N ILE A 403 12.87 -3.47 -32.26
CA ILE A 403 13.92 -3.31 -33.29
C ILE A 403 13.53 -4.02 -34.59
N ARG A 404 13.02 -5.25 -34.52
CA ARG A 404 12.61 -6.03 -35.70
C ARG A 404 11.45 -5.34 -36.43
N ARG A 405 10.40 -4.98 -35.69
CA ARG A 405 9.23 -4.26 -36.21
C ARG A 405 9.62 -2.97 -36.92
N TRP A 406 10.55 -2.20 -36.36
CA TRP A 406 11.09 -1.01 -37.01
C TRP A 406 11.82 -1.34 -38.32
N ILE A 407 12.78 -2.29 -38.30
CA ILE A 407 13.52 -2.65 -39.51
C ILE A 407 12.60 -3.15 -40.61
N ASP A 408 11.61 -3.99 -40.26
CA ASP A 408 10.67 -4.59 -41.20
C ASP A 408 9.68 -3.57 -41.78
N SER A 409 9.45 -2.45 -41.07
CA SER A 409 8.65 -1.33 -41.57
C SER A 409 9.39 -0.41 -42.57
N LEU A 410 10.73 -0.48 -42.63
CA LEU A 410 11.52 0.36 -43.52
C LEU A 410 11.31 -0.04 -44.99
N PRO A 411 11.24 0.92 -45.93
CA PRO A 411 11.03 0.63 -47.34
C PRO A 411 12.19 -0.20 -47.90
N ALA A 412 11.88 -1.36 -48.50
CA ALA A 412 12.87 -2.19 -49.16
C ALA A 412 13.52 -1.40 -50.31
N ARG A 413 14.85 -1.27 -50.30
CA ARG A 413 15.58 -0.57 -51.35
C ARG A 413 15.42 -1.33 -52.68
N PRO A 414 14.87 -0.72 -53.76
CA PRO A 414 14.90 -1.35 -55.08
C PRO A 414 16.36 -1.52 -55.53
N ALA A 415 16.65 -2.60 -56.25
CA ALA A 415 17.94 -2.76 -56.91
C ALA A 415 18.15 -1.61 -57.92
N GLU A 416 19.33 -0.98 -57.82
CA GLU A 416 19.93 0.06 -58.67
C GLU A 416 19.13 0.60 -59.88
N ALA A 417 18.84 1.91 -59.85
CA ALA A 417 18.85 2.77 -61.03
C ALA A 417 19.31 4.19 -60.63
N PRO A 418 20.04 4.93 -61.49
CA PRO A 418 20.80 6.11 -61.09
C PRO A 418 19.91 7.34 -60.86
N GLU A 419 20.36 8.18 -59.92
CA GLU A 419 19.69 9.42 -59.53
C GLU A 419 19.47 10.40 -60.70
N PRO A 420 18.38 11.16 -60.64
CA PRO A 420 18.43 12.58 -60.93
C PRO A 420 18.20 13.39 -59.64
N ARG A 421 19.12 14.34 -59.41
CA ARG A 421 18.95 15.41 -58.43
C ARG A 421 17.71 16.22 -58.80
N ALA A 422 16.71 16.21 -57.94
CA ALA A 422 15.62 17.18 -57.93
C ALA A 422 15.71 17.99 -56.65
N GLU A 423 15.93 19.30 -56.81
CA GLU A 423 15.81 20.29 -55.75
C GLU A 423 14.37 20.27 -55.23
N LEU A 424 14.20 19.99 -53.94
CA LEU A 424 12.92 20.07 -53.24
C LEU A 424 12.84 21.41 -52.50
N GLU A 425 11.98 22.28 -53.02
CA GLU A 425 11.41 23.42 -52.32
C GLU A 425 10.77 22.98 -50.98
N PRO A 426 10.86 23.78 -49.90
CA PRO A 426 10.37 23.39 -48.58
C PRO A 426 8.84 23.50 -48.51
N GLY A 427 8.15 22.37 -48.62
CA GLY A 427 6.75 22.25 -48.20
C GLY A 427 6.62 22.32 -46.67
N PRO A 428 5.49 22.79 -46.12
CA PRO A 428 5.33 22.95 -44.68
C PRO A 428 5.26 21.57 -44.01
N GLY A 429 6.34 21.21 -43.32
CA GLY A 429 6.38 19.99 -42.51
C GLY A 429 5.31 20.00 -41.41
N PRO A 430 4.81 18.83 -40.97
CA PRO A 430 3.88 18.74 -39.86
C PRO A 430 4.49 19.44 -38.64
N LYS A 431 3.71 20.36 -38.05
CA LYS A 431 4.13 21.16 -36.89
C LYS A 431 4.59 20.23 -35.77
N LYS A 432 5.87 20.33 -35.43
CA LYS A 432 6.46 19.76 -34.21
C LYS A 432 5.60 20.15 -33.01
N PRO A 433 5.11 19.22 -32.18
CA PRO A 433 4.78 19.57 -30.81
C PRO A 433 6.11 19.96 -30.16
N SER A 434 6.27 21.25 -29.87
CA SER A 434 7.31 21.69 -28.94
C SER A 434 7.11 20.91 -27.62
N PRO A 435 8.18 20.50 -26.91
CA PRO A 435 8.02 20.06 -25.54
C PRO A 435 7.63 21.30 -24.73
N GLY A 436 6.34 21.61 -24.70
CA GLY A 436 5.79 22.51 -23.72
C GLY A 436 6.15 21.90 -22.39
N ALA A 437 7.06 22.54 -21.65
CA ALA A 437 7.49 22.08 -20.34
C ALA A 437 6.25 21.73 -19.52
N THR A 438 5.98 20.43 -19.40
CA THR A 438 4.78 19.94 -18.74
C THR A 438 4.88 20.42 -17.30
N ARG A 439 4.04 21.39 -16.93
CA ARG A 439 4.10 22.01 -15.62
C ARG A 439 3.97 20.91 -14.58
N ASP A 440 4.99 20.74 -13.74
CA ASP A 440 4.98 19.72 -12.71
C ASP A 440 3.94 20.09 -11.63
N HIS A 441 2.73 19.54 -11.77
CA HIS A 441 1.60 19.86 -10.92
C HIS A 441 1.80 19.44 -9.46
N LEU A 442 2.71 18.49 -9.18
CA LEU A 442 3.01 18.01 -7.83
C LEU A 442 4.31 18.60 -7.26
N ALA A 443 5.01 19.47 -7.98
CA ALA A 443 6.24 20.10 -7.49
C ALA A 443 6.04 20.80 -6.14
N ALA A 444 4.94 21.53 -5.96
CA ALA A 444 4.65 22.23 -4.70
C ALA A 444 4.31 21.25 -3.57
N VAL A 445 3.60 20.16 -3.87
CA VAL A 445 3.28 19.09 -2.91
C VAL A 445 4.56 18.37 -2.47
N ALA A 446 5.42 17.99 -3.43
CA ALA A 446 6.70 17.35 -3.13
C ALA A 446 7.64 18.30 -2.38
N ALA A 447 7.67 19.59 -2.72
CA ALA A 447 8.43 20.59 -1.97
C ALA A 447 7.89 20.75 -0.54
N ALA A 448 6.57 20.81 -0.35
CA ALA A 448 5.96 20.86 0.98
C ALA A 448 6.18 19.57 1.77
N LEU A 449 6.28 18.42 1.11
CA LEU A 449 6.64 17.15 1.73
C LEU A 449 8.11 17.15 2.21
N ARG A 450 9.04 17.61 1.37
CA ARG A 450 10.49 17.67 1.69
C ARG A 450 10.80 18.75 2.73
N ALA A 451 10.27 19.94 2.52
CA ALA A 451 10.58 21.15 3.29
C ALA A 451 9.60 21.38 4.45
N GLY A 452 8.50 20.62 4.51
CA GLY A 452 7.45 20.83 5.49
C GLY A 452 8.00 20.78 6.91
N ALA A 453 8.10 21.95 7.53
CA ALA A 453 8.33 22.07 8.95
C ALA A 453 7.17 21.31 9.62
N ARG A 454 7.44 20.09 10.07
CA ARG A 454 6.50 19.36 10.91
C ARG A 454 6.42 20.17 12.18
N SER A 455 5.28 20.77 12.47
CA SER A 455 5.03 21.26 13.82
C SER A 455 5.44 20.11 14.74
N PRO A 456 6.36 20.31 15.70
CA PRO A 456 6.81 19.22 16.55
C PRO A 456 5.62 18.55 17.23
N GLY A 457 4.49 19.26 17.36
CA GLY A 457 3.41 18.90 18.25
C GLY A 457 3.87 19.08 19.68
N ARG A 458 3.14 18.46 20.61
CA ARG A 458 3.53 18.42 22.01
C ARG A 458 3.58 16.99 22.47
N THR A 459 4.56 16.70 23.33
CA THR A 459 4.62 15.42 24.04
C THR A 459 3.41 15.31 24.95
N PRO A 460 2.71 14.15 25.00
CA PRO A 460 1.65 13.91 25.97
C PRO A 460 2.14 14.12 27.41
N SER A 461 1.31 14.74 28.24
CA SER A 461 1.61 15.02 29.66
C SER A 461 1.50 13.79 30.55
N GLY A 462 0.72 12.78 30.15
CA GLY A 462 0.43 11.56 30.91
C GLY A 462 -0.36 10.54 30.10
N LEU A 463 -0.77 9.43 30.72
CA LEU A 463 -1.43 8.32 30.01
C LEU A 463 -2.80 8.70 29.46
N ARG A 464 -3.59 9.48 30.21
CA ARG A 464 -4.92 9.95 29.77
C ARG A 464 -4.84 10.78 28.49
N GLU A 465 -3.89 11.71 28.45
CA GLU A 465 -3.68 12.52 27.26
C GLU A 465 -3.11 11.70 26.10
N ALA A 466 -2.17 10.80 26.37
CA ALA A 466 -1.63 9.91 25.35
C ALA A 466 -2.72 9.02 24.75
N TYR A 467 -3.58 8.42 25.57
CA TYR A 467 -4.72 7.62 25.13
C TYR A 467 -5.58 8.39 24.13
N HIS A 468 -6.04 9.60 24.50
CA HIS A 468 -6.86 10.44 23.63
C HIS A 468 -6.14 10.80 22.32
N LEU A 469 -4.88 11.22 22.37
CA LEU A 469 -4.13 11.63 21.17
C LEU A 469 -3.85 10.46 20.21
N LEU A 470 -3.70 9.24 20.72
CA LEU A 470 -3.41 8.04 19.93
C LEU A 470 -4.65 7.39 19.30
N MET A 471 -5.86 7.90 19.58
CA MET A 471 -7.10 7.42 18.96
C MET A 471 -7.13 7.63 17.44
N ASN A 472 -6.39 8.63 16.95
CA ASN A 472 -6.30 8.97 15.53
C ASN A 472 -4.97 8.50 14.93
N ARG A 473 -4.97 8.25 13.61
CA ARG A 473 -3.77 7.80 12.89
C ARG A 473 -2.83 8.92 12.49
N THR A 474 -3.29 10.16 12.46
CA THR A 474 -2.45 11.30 12.14
C THR A 474 -1.42 11.55 13.25
N ASP A 475 -0.12 11.49 12.91
CA ASP A 475 0.98 11.65 13.86
C ASP A 475 1.55 13.07 13.90
N THR A 476 2.18 13.41 15.03
CA THR A 476 3.15 14.51 15.14
C THR A 476 4.53 13.95 15.49
N PRO A 477 5.65 14.64 15.17
CA PRO A 477 6.99 14.19 15.55
C PRO A 477 7.12 13.88 17.06
N ALA A 478 6.56 14.73 17.93
CA ALA A 478 6.61 14.54 19.38
C ALA A 478 5.77 13.34 19.84
N LEU A 479 4.56 13.16 19.30
CA LEU A 479 3.73 12.01 19.63
C LEU A 479 4.37 10.70 19.15
N ARG A 480 4.91 10.68 17.93
CA ARG A 480 5.61 9.51 17.36
C ARG A 480 6.83 9.12 18.19
N SER A 481 7.68 10.09 18.52
CA SER A 481 8.86 9.85 19.37
C SER A 481 8.46 9.35 20.75
N TRP A 482 7.42 9.94 21.35
CA TRP A 482 6.88 9.49 22.62
C TRP A 482 6.33 8.06 22.56
N ALA A 483 5.60 7.71 21.50
CA ALA A 483 5.05 6.38 21.29
C ALA A 483 6.17 5.33 21.16
N MET A 484 7.22 5.61 20.38
CA MET A 484 8.39 4.73 20.28
C MET A 484 9.12 4.57 21.62
N ASP A 485 9.34 5.66 22.37
CA ASP A 485 9.90 5.61 23.72
C ASP A 485 9.02 4.75 24.65
N TYR A 486 7.69 4.90 24.56
CA TYR A 486 6.74 4.15 25.38
C TYR A 486 6.83 2.64 25.11
N VAL A 487 6.81 2.25 23.83
CA VAL A 487 6.97 0.86 23.37
C VAL A 487 8.32 0.29 23.79
N ALA A 488 9.42 1.00 23.55
CA ALA A 488 10.76 0.55 23.94
C ALA A 488 10.86 0.30 25.46
N GLY A 489 10.29 1.20 26.27
CA GLY A 489 10.19 1.01 27.71
C GLY A 489 9.33 -0.19 28.11
N TRP A 490 8.20 -0.40 27.43
CA TRP A 490 7.31 -1.53 27.68
C TRP A 490 7.97 -2.86 27.34
N LEU A 491 8.58 -2.98 26.16
CA LEU A 491 9.28 -4.18 25.73
C LEU A 491 10.50 -4.49 26.61
N ALA A 492 11.25 -3.48 27.06
CA ALA A 492 12.33 -3.66 28.02
C ALA A 492 11.84 -4.18 29.39
N ARG A 493 10.64 -3.74 29.82
CA ARG A 493 9.97 -4.31 31.01
C ARG A 493 9.61 -5.77 30.77
N SER A 494 9.01 -6.08 29.61
CA SER A 494 8.59 -7.43 29.23
C SER A 494 9.77 -8.39 29.15
N GLY A 495 10.89 -8.00 28.54
CA GLY A 495 12.09 -8.84 28.46
C GLY A 495 12.84 -9.03 29.78
N HIS A 496 12.54 -8.24 30.82
CA HIS A 496 13.30 -8.29 32.07
C HIS A 496 13.20 -9.66 32.76
N GLY A 497 14.35 -10.33 32.91
CA GLY A 497 14.44 -11.63 33.58
C GLY A 497 13.70 -12.77 32.86
N MET A 498 13.43 -12.62 31.55
CA MET A 498 12.69 -13.61 30.77
C MET A 498 13.35 -15.00 30.80
N ASP A 499 14.67 -15.07 30.77
CA ASP A 499 15.43 -16.34 30.82
C ASP A 499 15.39 -17.02 32.20
N ARG A 500 14.91 -16.33 33.24
CA ARG A 500 14.85 -16.82 34.62
C ARG A 500 13.45 -17.16 35.08
N THR A 501 12.44 -16.87 34.27
CA THR A 501 11.03 -17.09 34.58
C THR A 501 10.44 -18.10 33.62
N ALA A 502 9.50 -18.92 34.10
CA ALA A 502 8.74 -19.80 33.21
C ALA A 502 8.05 -18.98 32.12
N MET A 503 8.30 -19.34 30.86
CA MET A 503 7.68 -18.76 29.68
C MET A 503 6.85 -19.85 29.00
N PRO A 504 5.56 -19.59 28.68
CA PRO A 504 4.75 -20.58 27.99
C PRO A 504 5.33 -20.95 26.62
N LEU A 505 5.81 -19.95 25.87
CA LEU A 505 6.44 -20.19 24.57
C LEU A 505 7.77 -20.94 24.71
N PRO A 506 8.07 -21.89 23.79
CA PRO A 506 9.32 -22.62 23.76
C PRO A 506 10.56 -21.73 23.78
N GLU A 507 11.65 -22.22 24.36
CA GLU A 507 12.93 -21.48 24.36
C GLU A 507 13.44 -21.25 22.93
N ARG A 508 13.25 -22.24 22.06
CA ARG A 508 13.62 -22.20 20.64
C ARG A 508 12.40 -22.56 19.79
N TRP A 509 12.24 -21.85 18.68
CA TRP A 509 11.25 -22.22 17.67
C TRP A 509 11.71 -23.50 16.95
N GLY A 510 10.80 -24.48 16.85
CA GLY A 510 11.05 -25.77 16.21
C GLY A 510 10.53 -25.81 14.78
N HIS A 511 11.03 -26.76 13.97
CA HIS A 511 10.59 -26.94 12.59
C HIS A 511 9.13 -27.36 12.44
N GLU A 512 8.51 -27.89 13.51
CA GLU A 512 7.09 -28.26 13.56
C GLU A 512 6.14 -27.07 13.72
N GLY A 513 6.67 -25.86 13.92
CA GLY A 513 5.90 -24.65 14.13
C GLY A 513 5.25 -24.58 15.52
N LEU A 514 4.28 -23.69 15.68
CA LEU A 514 3.60 -23.44 16.96
C LEU A 514 2.28 -24.19 17.12
N ARG A 515 1.75 -24.85 16.08
CA ARG A 515 0.48 -25.60 16.15
C ARG A 515 0.47 -26.68 17.24
N PRO A 516 1.50 -27.54 17.41
CA PRO A 516 1.51 -28.52 18.50
C PRO A 516 1.54 -27.88 19.88
N TRP A 517 2.32 -26.80 20.03
CA TRP A 517 2.38 -26.02 21.27
C TRP A 517 1.01 -25.41 21.60
N LEU A 518 0.32 -24.87 20.59
CA LEU A 518 -0.98 -24.23 20.76
C LEU A 518 -2.04 -25.22 21.24
N GLN A 519 -2.06 -26.45 20.70
CA GLN A 519 -2.95 -27.50 21.18
C GLN A 519 -2.64 -27.89 22.63
N ALA A 520 -1.37 -28.02 23.00
CA ALA A 520 -0.98 -28.32 24.38
C ALA A 520 -1.41 -27.21 25.36
N GLN A 521 -1.33 -25.93 24.96
CA GLN A 521 -1.85 -24.82 25.77
C GLN A 521 -3.37 -24.87 25.90
N HIS A 522 -4.10 -25.21 24.84
CA HIS A 522 -5.55 -25.41 24.92
C HIS A 522 -5.90 -26.51 25.94
N ASP A 523 -5.24 -27.66 25.86
CA ASP A 523 -5.49 -28.79 26.77
C ASP A 523 -5.19 -28.40 28.22
N GLN A 524 -4.08 -27.67 28.44
CA GLN A 524 -3.71 -27.14 29.75
C GLN A 524 -4.75 -26.17 30.30
N HIS A 525 -5.22 -25.19 29.52
CA HIS A 525 -6.31 -24.29 29.93
C HIS A 525 -7.63 -25.03 30.18
N GLY A 526 -7.84 -26.16 29.49
CA GLY A 526 -8.91 -27.12 29.76
C GLY A 526 -8.83 -27.68 31.18
N ALA A 527 -7.70 -28.30 31.51
CA ALA A 527 -7.44 -28.88 32.82
C ALA A 527 -7.49 -27.84 33.95
N GLU A 528 -6.85 -26.68 33.77
CA GLU A 528 -6.85 -25.60 34.76
C GLU A 528 -8.26 -25.08 35.06
N PHE A 529 -9.16 -25.04 34.07
CA PHE A 529 -10.54 -24.63 34.29
C PHE A 529 -11.30 -25.63 35.17
N GLU A 530 -11.14 -26.93 34.93
CA GLU A 530 -11.75 -27.99 35.74
C GLU A 530 -11.19 -28.00 37.16
N GLU A 531 -9.88 -27.87 37.33
CA GLU A 531 -9.23 -27.78 38.65
C GLU A 531 -9.73 -26.57 39.46
N ASN A 532 -10.00 -25.46 38.77
CA ASN A 532 -10.49 -24.23 39.39
C ASN A 532 -12.02 -24.16 39.49
N ALA A 533 -12.77 -25.21 39.14
CA ALA A 533 -14.24 -25.20 39.16
C ALA A 533 -14.83 -24.92 40.57
N ALA A 534 -14.10 -25.28 41.63
CA ALA A 534 -14.49 -25.02 43.01
C ALA A 534 -14.15 -23.60 43.52
N VAL A 535 -13.41 -22.81 42.75
CA VAL A 535 -13.08 -21.42 43.12
C VAL A 535 -14.35 -20.57 43.06
N PRO A 536 -14.74 -19.87 44.14
CA PRO A 536 -15.92 -19.03 44.15
C PRO A 536 -15.88 -17.96 43.06
N LEU A 537 -17.03 -17.67 42.46
CA LEU A 537 -17.16 -16.56 41.52
C LEU A 537 -16.87 -15.23 42.24
N PRO A 538 -16.24 -14.24 41.55
CA PRO A 538 -16.07 -12.90 42.09
C PRO A 538 -17.44 -12.26 42.38
N SER A 539 -17.51 -11.34 43.35
CA SER A 539 -18.78 -10.66 43.67
C SER A 539 -19.29 -9.82 42.49
N LYS A 540 -20.59 -9.47 42.50
CA LYS A 540 -21.19 -8.62 41.46
C LYS A 540 -20.43 -7.30 41.32
N GLU A 541 -20.07 -6.68 42.43
CA GLU A 541 -19.34 -5.41 42.47
C GLU A 541 -17.94 -5.56 41.88
N ALA A 542 -17.26 -6.68 42.14
CA ALA A 542 -15.96 -6.96 41.57
C ALA A 542 -16.02 -7.19 40.06
N VAL A 543 -17.06 -7.87 39.56
CA VAL A 543 -17.31 -8.04 38.12
C VAL A 543 -17.58 -6.69 37.45
N VAL A 544 -18.40 -5.84 38.07
CA VAL A 544 -18.66 -4.48 37.55
C VAL A 544 -17.39 -3.65 37.55
N ASP A 545 -16.62 -3.62 38.64
CA ASP A 545 -15.34 -2.88 38.68
C ASP A 545 -14.37 -3.39 37.61
N ASP A 546 -14.18 -4.70 37.48
CA ASP A 546 -13.25 -5.27 36.49
C ASP A 546 -13.66 -4.92 35.04
N THR A 547 -14.97 -4.98 34.74
CA THR A 547 -15.52 -4.59 33.44
C THR A 547 -15.32 -3.09 33.17
N VAL A 548 -15.60 -2.23 34.15
CA VAL A 548 -15.36 -0.79 34.01
C VAL A 548 -13.88 -0.49 33.77
N GLN A 549 -12.99 -1.19 34.46
CA GLN A 549 -11.57 -0.86 34.50
C GLN A 549 -10.81 -1.47 33.30
N THR A 550 -11.43 -2.43 32.62
CA THR A 550 -10.95 -3.02 31.36
C THR A 550 -11.54 -2.30 30.15
N ALA A 551 -12.60 -1.50 30.31
CA ALA A 551 -13.22 -0.75 29.21
C ALA A 551 -12.24 0.06 28.33
N PRO A 552 -11.20 0.75 28.85
CA PRO A 552 -10.26 1.45 27.99
C PRO A 552 -9.46 0.54 27.05
N LEU A 553 -9.31 -0.75 27.40
CA LEU A 553 -8.67 -1.78 26.57
C LEU A 553 -9.68 -2.36 25.57
N THR A 554 -10.81 -2.85 26.06
CA THR A 554 -11.78 -3.57 25.23
C THR A 554 -12.47 -2.68 24.19
N LEU A 555 -12.68 -1.39 24.49
CA LEU A 555 -13.29 -0.46 23.53
C LEU A 555 -12.35 -0.05 22.38
N ILE A 556 -11.09 -0.49 22.41
CA ILE A 556 -10.11 -0.33 21.32
C ILE A 556 -9.63 -1.69 20.81
N ASP A 557 -10.50 -2.71 20.86
CA ASP A 557 -10.15 -4.06 20.43
C ASP A 557 -9.57 -4.07 19.00
N GLY A 558 -8.62 -4.97 18.77
CA GLY A 558 -7.83 -5.03 17.55
C GLY A 558 -6.84 -3.85 17.33
N SER A 559 -6.78 -2.82 18.17
CA SER A 559 -5.94 -1.63 17.91
C SER A 559 -4.43 -1.89 17.82
N TRP A 560 -3.93 -3.00 18.39
CA TRP A 560 -2.53 -3.42 18.21
C TRP A 560 -2.25 -3.91 16.77
N LEU A 561 -3.29 -4.23 16.01
CA LEU A 561 -3.24 -4.67 14.60
C LEU A 561 -3.53 -3.54 13.61
N GLN A 562 -3.83 -2.32 14.08
CA GLN A 562 -4.23 -1.21 13.19
C GLN A 562 -3.21 -0.94 12.06
N GLY A 563 -1.92 -1.20 12.28
CA GLY A 563 -0.88 -1.07 11.26
C GLY A 563 -1.05 -2.00 10.06
N PHE A 564 -1.70 -3.15 10.26
CA PHE A 564 -1.98 -4.14 9.21
C PHE A 564 -3.19 -3.79 8.35
N THR A 565 -3.87 -2.66 8.63
CA THR A 565 -4.80 -2.04 7.67
C THR A 565 -4.07 -1.29 6.55
N ASP A 566 -2.74 -1.14 6.61
CA ASP A 566 -1.96 -0.67 5.46
C ASP A 566 -2.08 -1.65 4.29
N TYR A 567 -2.25 -1.15 3.07
CA TYR A 567 -2.61 -1.96 1.91
C TYR A 567 -1.62 -3.08 1.59
N GLU A 568 -0.31 -2.81 1.67
CA GLU A 568 0.68 -3.86 1.39
C GLU A 568 0.74 -4.91 2.51
N GLN A 569 0.41 -4.52 3.75
CA GLN A 569 0.40 -5.42 4.91
C GLN A 569 -0.86 -6.29 4.94
N ALA A 570 -2.03 -5.70 4.64
CA ALA A 570 -3.36 -6.30 4.77
C ALA A 570 -3.58 -7.56 3.92
N SER A 571 -2.84 -7.72 2.82
CA SER A 571 -2.90 -8.92 1.98
C SER A 571 -1.55 -9.64 1.89
N SER A 572 -0.58 -9.33 2.76
CA SER A 572 0.73 -9.97 2.73
C SER A 572 0.67 -11.40 3.27
N ALA A 573 1.71 -12.19 2.97
CA ALA A 573 1.81 -13.57 3.47
C ALA A 573 1.74 -13.66 5.01
N ILE A 574 2.22 -12.64 5.72
CA ILE A 574 2.18 -12.58 7.19
C ILE A 574 0.95 -11.82 7.68
N GLY A 575 0.66 -10.65 7.09
CA GLY A 575 -0.31 -9.69 7.62
C GLY A 575 -1.77 -9.94 7.27
N HIS A 576 -2.08 -10.83 6.31
CA HIS A 576 -3.48 -11.08 5.92
C HIS A 576 -4.35 -11.56 7.08
N SER A 577 -3.83 -12.47 7.91
CA SER A 577 -4.53 -12.95 9.10
C SER A 577 -4.65 -11.90 10.18
N LEU A 578 -3.65 -11.02 10.32
CA LEU A 578 -3.70 -9.90 11.27
C LEU A 578 -4.77 -8.87 10.87
N PHE A 579 -4.91 -8.60 9.58
CA PHE A 579 -5.99 -7.77 9.09
C PHE A 579 -7.36 -8.47 9.25
N GLU A 580 -7.43 -9.78 9.00
CA GLU A 580 -8.66 -10.57 9.20
C GLU A 580 -9.11 -10.58 10.66
N THR A 581 -8.19 -10.82 11.61
CA THR A 581 -8.48 -10.67 13.05
C THR A 581 -8.97 -9.25 13.34
N TYR A 582 -8.26 -8.20 12.90
CA TYR A 582 -8.72 -6.82 13.09
C TYR A 582 -10.13 -6.58 12.52
N TRP A 583 -10.47 -7.21 11.40
CA TRP A 583 -11.75 -7.07 10.75
C TRP A 583 -12.88 -7.78 11.52
N ASP A 584 -12.61 -8.99 12.02
CA ASP A 584 -13.49 -9.74 12.91
C ASP A 584 -13.76 -8.98 14.21
N GLU A 585 -12.73 -8.40 14.84
CA GLU A 585 -12.84 -7.58 16.06
C GLU A 585 -13.82 -6.40 15.89
N LEU A 586 -13.83 -5.82 14.68
CA LEU A 586 -14.73 -4.72 14.34
C LEU A 586 -16.10 -5.19 13.82
N GLY A 587 -16.36 -6.49 13.85
CA GLY A 587 -17.65 -7.10 13.57
C GLY A 587 -17.92 -7.30 12.08
N ASN A 588 -16.91 -7.39 11.22
CA ASN A 588 -17.09 -7.64 9.79
C ASN A 588 -18.03 -6.66 9.07
N GLY A 589 -18.10 -5.42 9.55
CA GLY A 589 -18.95 -4.37 8.98
C GLY A 589 -20.38 -4.40 9.48
N GLU A 590 -20.69 -5.36 10.37
CA GLU A 590 -21.98 -5.57 10.98
C GLU A 590 -21.97 -5.02 12.42
N PRO A 591 -22.67 -3.91 12.71
CA PRO A 591 -22.64 -3.27 14.03
C PRO A 591 -23.03 -4.20 15.18
N HIS A 592 -23.89 -5.19 14.92
CA HIS A 592 -24.32 -6.14 15.93
C HIS A 592 -23.22 -7.13 16.32
N LEU A 593 -22.18 -7.32 15.50
CA LEU A 593 -21.01 -8.17 15.78
C LEU A 593 -19.82 -7.36 16.30
N ASN A 594 -19.86 -6.03 16.26
CA ASN A 594 -18.75 -5.17 16.66
C ASN A 594 -18.44 -5.27 18.16
N HIS A 595 -17.21 -5.64 18.51
CA HIS A 595 -16.81 -5.91 19.88
C HIS A 595 -16.95 -4.68 20.79
N PRO A 596 -16.47 -3.47 20.42
CA PRO A 596 -16.71 -2.25 21.19
C PRO A 596 -18.19 -1.96 21.46
N LEU A 597 -19.07 -2.09 20.45
CA LEU A 597 -20.51 -1.86 20.62
C LEU A 597 -21.15 -2.87 21.57
N ILE A 598 -20.83 -4.16 21.43
CA ILE A 598 -21.30 -5.21 22.34
C ILE A 598 -20.86 -4.92 23.77
N TYR A 599 -19.61 -4.50 23.97
CA TYR A 599 -19.09 -4.19 25.30
C TYR A 599 -19.75 -2.96 25.92
N ARG A 600 -20.04 -1.92 25.11
CA ARG A 600 -20.82 -0.75 25.56
C ARG A 600 -22.19 -1.16 26.08
N ASP A 601 -22.85 -2.11 25.44
CA ASP A 601 -24.15 -2.58 25.91
C ASP A 601 -24.06 -3.34 27.24
N VAL A 602 -23.01 -4.14 27.45
CA VAL A 602 -22.73 -4.78 28.77
C VAL A 602 -22.52 -3.71 29.85
N LEU A 603 -21.76 -2.65 29.57
CA LEU A 603 -21.55 -1.55 30.53
C LEU A 603 -22.86 -0.83 30.90
N LYS A 604 -23.76 -0.62 29.92
CA LYS A 604 -25.09 -0.04 30.18
C LYS A 604 -25.94 -0.93 31.08
N GLU A 605 -25.92 -2.25 30.87
CA GLU A 605 -26.61 -3.21 31.75
C GLU A 605 -26.07 -3.14 33.19
N MET A 606 -24.79 -2.81 33.37
CA MET A 606 -24.15 -2.57 34.67
C MET A 606 -24.44 -1.17 35.26
N GLY A 607 -25.21 -0.33 34.56
CA GLY A 607 -25.52 1.04 34.97
C GLY A 607 -24.38 2.03 34.74
N VAL A 608 -23.45 1.72 33.83
CA VAL A 608 -22.29 2.57 33.52
C VAL A 608 -22.39 3.06 32.08
N GLU A 609 -22.51 4.38 31.91
CA GLU A 609 -22.43 5.04 30.61
C GLU A 609 -21.12 5.80 30.48
N LEU A 610 -20.28 5.36 29.54
CA LEU A 610 -19.00 5.98 29.25
C LEU A 610 -19.12 6.99 28.09
N PRO A 611 -18.35 8.11 28.12
CA PRO A 611 -18.28 9.03 26.98
C PRO A 611 -17.83 8.32 25.69
N PRO A 612 -17.95 8.97 24.51
CA PRO A 612 -17.42 8.42 23.26
C PRO A 612 -15.93 8.08 23.38
N THR A 613 -15.50 6.92 22.89
CA THR A 613 -14.18 6.33 23.15
C THR A 613 -13.03 7.27 22.75
N ALA A 614 -13.16 7.93 21.60
CA ALA A 614 -12.15 8.88 21.12
C ALA A 614 -12.10 10.21 21.89
N SER A 615 -13.09 10.52 22.72
CA SER A 615 -13.20 11.83 23.36
C SER A 615 -12.18 12.01 24.50
N ALA A 616 -11.73 13.24 24.70
CA ALA A 616 -10.93 13.58 25.88
C ALA A 616 -11.69 13.28 27.18
N ALA A 617 -13.02 13.40 27.18
CA ALA A 617 -13.87 13.11 28.34
C ALA A 617 -13.81 11.62 28.75
N PHE A 618 -13.70 10.69 27.78
CA PHE A 618 -13.51 9.28 28.07
C PHE A 618 -12.19 9.03 28.79
N ALA A 619 -11.08 9.52 28.22
CA ALA A 619 -9.77 9.33 28.83
C ALA A 619 -9.64 10.01 30.22
N GLN A 620 -10.39 11.09 30.45
CA GLN A 620 -10.45 11.81 31.73
C GLN A 620 -11.56 11.31 32.67
N TRP A 621 -12.28 10.25 32.31
CA TRP A 621 -13.40 9.79 33.12
C TRP A 621 -12.90 9.34 34.51
N PRO A 622 -13.50 9.85 35.60
CA PRO A 622 -12.94 9.72 36.95
C PRO A 622 -13.04 8.31 37.54
N GLY A 623 -13.88 7.45 36.96
CA GLY A 623 -13.99 6.07 37.42
C GLY A 623 -12.84 5.17 36.96
N PHE A 624 -12.02 5.59 36.00
CA PHE A 624 -10.83 4.82 35.60
C PHE A 624 -9.66 5.03 36.55
N ARG A 625 -8.98 3.94 36.90
CA ARG A 625 -7.64 3.96 37.49
C ARG A 625 -6.60 4.34 36.43
N GLU A 626 -5.48 4.91 36.86
CA GLU A 626 -4.40 5.27 35.93
C GLU A 626 -3.78 4.01 35.29
N GLU A 627 -3.70 2.92 36.05
CA GLU A 627 -3.19 1.62 35.59
C GLU A 627 -4.03 1.01 34.47
N SER A 628 -5.32 1.32 34.41
CA SER A 628 -6.23 0.86 33.34
C SER A 628 -5.86 1.40 31.96
N LEU A 629 -5.05 2.47 31.89
CA LEU A 629 -4.60 3.06 30.64
C LEU A 629 -3.18 2.64 30.24
N GLU A 630 -2.43 1.94 31.10
CA GLU A 630 -1.06 1.53 30.79
C GLU A 630 -0.99 0.61 29.55
N LEU A 631 -1.74 -0.48 29.56
CA LEU A 631 -1.74 -1.47 28.47
C LEU A 631 -2.44 -0.94 27.18
N PRO A 632 -3.61 -0.28 27.25
CA PRO A 632 -4.23 0.30 26.06
C PRO A 632 -3.35 1.31 25.34
N VAL A 633 -2.65 2.17 26.10
CA VAL A 633 -1.69 3.11 25.50
C VAL A 633 -0.53 2.38 24.83
N TYR A 634 -0.06 1.26 25.40
CA TYR A 634 0.93 0.41 24.72
C TYR A 634 0.39 -0.15 23.39
N TRP A 635 -0.83 -0.70 23.36
CA TRP A 635 -1.46 -1.22 22.14
C TRP A 635 -1.58 -0.17 21.05
N LEU A 636 -2.09 1.01 21.43
CA LEU A 636 -2.22 2.15 20.53
C LEU A 636 -0.87 2.66 20.02
N CYS A 637 0.22 2.51 20.78
CA CYS A 637 1.55 2.88 20.31
C CYS A 637 2.14 1.82 19.39
N VAL A 638 2.16 0.55 19.82
CA VAL A 638 2.85 -0.53 19.08
C VAL A 638 2.18 -0.81 17.73
N GLY A 639 0.84 -0.75 17.69
CA GLY A 639 0.08 -0.99 16.46
C GLY A 639 0.30 0.03 15.36
N ARG A 640 0.95 1.17 15.63
CA ARG A 640 1.28 2.19 14.62
C ARG A 640 2.52 1.86 13.80
N PHE A 641 3.31 0.88 14.23
CA PHE A 641 4.60 0.56 13.62
C PHE A 641 4.67 -0.92 13.20
N PRO A 642 3.87 -1.32 12.19
CA PRO A 642 3.76 -2.72 11.76
C PRO A 642 5.06 -3.29 11.19
N GLN A 643 6.02 -2.47 10.75
CA GLN A 643 7.32 -2.91 10.24
C GLN A 643 8.40 -2.88 11.33
N THR A 644 8.46 -1.80 12.12
CA THR A 644 9.46 -1.63 13.17
C THR A 644 9.29 -2.67 14.28
N PHE A 645 8.05 -2.94 14.71
CA PHE A 645 7.74 -3.86 15.80
C PHE A 645 7.05 -5.15 15.32
N LEU A 646 7.24 -5.54 14.04
CA LEU A 646 6.57 -6.71 13.46
C LEU A 646 6.63 -7.96 14.37
N PRO A 647 7.82 -8.46 14.81
CA PRO A 647 7.87 -9.67 15.61
C PRO A 647 7.18 -9.52 16.98
N GLU A 648 7.30 -8.34 17.61
CA GLU A 648 6.64 -8.07 18.89
C GLU A 648 5.12 -8.03 18.75
N VAL A 649 4.59 -7.47 17.66
CA VAL A 649 3.15 -7.45 17.39
C VAL A 649 2.64 -8.87 17.14
N LEU A 650 3.37 -9.71 16.38
CA LEU A 650 2.99 -11.13 16.20
C LEU A 650 2.95 -11.88 17.54
N GLY A 651 3.93 -11.66 18.39
CA GLY A 651 3.96 -12.26 19.73
C GLY A 651 2.80 -11.78 20.60
N LEU A 652 2.54 -10.48 20.62
CA LEU A 652 1.40 -9.88 21.34
C LEU A 652 0.07 -10.43 20.84
N ASN A 653 -0.10 -10.54 19.51
CA ASN A 653 -1.29 -11.11 18.89
C ASN A 653 -1.50 -12.54 19.39
N LEU A 654 -0.49 -13.40 19.28
CA LEU A 654 -0.58 -14.79 19.76
C LEU A 654 -0.94 -14.89 21.25
N ALA A 655 -0.42 -14.00 22.09
CA ALA A 655 -0.78 -13.97 23.51
C ALA A 655 -2.23 -13.54 23.73
N MET A 656 -2.72 -12.56 22.94
CA MET A 656 -4.06 -12.03 23.06
C MET A 656 -5.09 -13.07 22.63
N GLU A 657 -4.93 -13.64 21.44
CA GLU A 657 -5.86 -14.65 20.91
C GLU A 657 -5.92 -15.90 21.80
N LEU A 658 -4.77 -16.36 22.30
CA LEU A 658 -4.73 -17.51 23.20
C LEU A 658 -5.38 -17.21 24.57
N SER A 659 -5.43 -15.94 25.00
CA SER A 659 -6.13 -15.56 26.23
C SER A 659 -7.65 -15.74 26.12
N GLY A 660 -8.18 -15.62 24.89
CA GLY A 660 -9.53 -15.95 24.45
C GLY A 660 -9.91 -17.41 24.68
N VAL A 661 -8.97 -18.30 24.35
CA VAL A 661 -9.17 -19.76 24.45
C VAL A 661 -8.75 -20.28 25.81
N GLY A 662 -9.61 -20.16 26.83
CA GLY A 662 -9.26 -20.74 28.12
C GLY A 662 -10.20 -20.54 29.30
N GLY A 663 -9.65 -20.78 30.49
CA GLY A 663 -10.41 -20.72 31.75
C GLY A 663 -10.88 -19.31 32.15
N THR A 664 -10.22 -18.26 31.68
CA THR A 664 -10.53 -16.86 32.05
C THR A 664 -11.86 -16.39 31.46
N TYR A 665 -12.05 -16.47 30.14
CA TYR A 665 -13.32 -16.11 29.50
C TYR A 665 -14.47 -17.04 29.89
N ARG A 666 -14.19 -18.34 30.07
CA ARG A 666 -15.18 -19.28 30.60
C ARG A 666 -15.62 -18.94 32.02
N ARG A 667 -14.72 -18.51 32.91
CA ARG A 667 -15.09 -18.01 34.25
C ARG A 667 -15.82 -16.67 34.19
N ALA A 668 -15.37 -15.73 33.35
CA ALA A 668 -16.05 -14.46 33.15
C ALA A 668 -17.50 -14.68 32.69
N ARG A 669 -17.73 -15.63 31.78
CA ARG A 669 -19.06 -16.07 31.36
C ARG A 669 -19.93 -16.57 32.52
N LEU A 670 -19.39 -17.42 33.38
CA LEU A 670 -20.11 -17.92 34.56
C LEU A 670 -20.49 -16.77 35.50
N ALA A 671 -19.59 -15.82 35.73
CA ALA A 671 -19.82 -14.67 36.60
C ALA A 671 -20.87 -13.70 36.01
N LEU A 672 -20.75 -13.31 34.74
CA LEU A 672 -21.72 -12.45 34.04
C LEU A 672 -23.12 -13.07 34.08
N LYS A 673 -23.23 -14.35 33.75
CA LYS A 673 -24.49 -15.09 33.78
C LYS A 673 -25.10 -15.16 35.19
N ALA A 674 -24.28 -15.40 36.22
CA ALA A 674 -24.75 -15.47 37.60
C ALA A 674 -25.39 -14.15 38.09
N TYR A 675 -24.96 -13.01 37.54
CA TYR A 675 -25.47 -11.68 37.91
C TYR A 675 -26.46 -11.08 36.91
N GLY A 676 -26.85 -11.83 35.88
CA GLY A 676 -27.86 -11.43 34.91
C GLY A 676 -27.36 -10.46 33.84
N PHE A 677 -26.05 -10.39 33.59
CA PHE A 677 -25.47 -9.59 32.51
C PHE A 677 -25.29 -10.42 31.24
N SER A 678 -25.31 -9.75 30.08
CA SER A 678 -25.05 -10.35 28.79
C SER A 678 -23.66 -11.01 28.73
N THR A 679 -23.62 -12.23 28.20
CA THR A 679 -22.39 -12.99 27.98
C THR A 679 -21.88 -12.86 26.54
N ARG A 680 -22.55 -12.07 25.70
CA ARG A 680 -22.29 -12.05 24.25
C ARG A 680 -20.83 -11.77 23.91
N PHE A 681 -20.21 -10.80 24.58
CA PHE A 681 -18.80 -10.44 24.36
C PHE A 681 -17.89 -11.65 24.57
N VAL A 682 -18.05 -12.36 25.69
CA VAL A 682 -17.21 -13.52 26.02
C VAL A 682 -17.58 -14.77 25.22
N ASP A 683 -18.84 -14.91 24.81
CA ASP A 683 -19.32 -16.03 24.00
C ASP A 683 -18.73 -16.02 22.58
N ILE A 684 -18.59 -14.83 21.98
CA ILE A 684 -17.97 -14.68 20.66
C ILE A 684 -16.50 -15.12 20.73
N HIS A 685 -15.69 -14.55 21.62
CA HIS A 685 -14.27 -14.89 21.81
C HIS A 685 -14.02 -16.39 22.11
N ASN A 686 -14.89 -17.02 22.90
CA ASN A 686 -14.81 -18.49 23.13
C ASN A 686 -14.94 -19.31 21.82
N THR A 687 -15.46 -18.73 20.74
CA THR A 687 -15.69 -19.38 19.45
C THR A 687 -14.65 -18.93 18.41
N ILE A 688 -14.50 -17.61 18.19
CA ILE A 688 -13.64 -17.07 17.13
C ILE A 688 -12.15 -17.26 17.42
N ASP A 689 -11.75 -17.31 18.70
CA ASP A 689 -10.32 -17.38 19.05
C ASP A 689 -9.76 -18.80 18.96
N ASN A 690 -10.58 -19.80 18.64
CA ASN A 690 -10.24 -21.23 18.75
C ASN A 690 -8.90 -21.63 18.10
N VAL A 691 -8.25 -22.64 18.67
CA VAL A 691 -6.89 -23.10 18.24
C VAL A 691 -6.86 -23.91 16.94
N ALA A 692 -8.02 -24.26 16.38
CA ALA A 692 -8.09 -25.05 15.16
C ALA A 692 -8.07 -24.16 13.91
N THR A 693 -9.09 -23.33 13.75
CA THR A 693 -9.31 -22.48 12.57
C THR A 693 -9.63 -21.03 12.93
N GLY A 694 -9.50 -20.65 14.20
CA GLY A 694 -9.78 -19.31 14.70
C GLY A 694 -8.54 -18.41 14.83
N HIS A 695 -8.67 -17.32 15.56
CA HIS A 695 -7.62 -16.30 15.65
C HIS A 695 -6.32 -16.83 16.27
N SER A 696 -6.39 -17.71 17.28
CA SER A 696 -5.19 -18.32 17.86
C SER A 696 -4.40 -19.14 16.84
N ALA A 697 -5.11 -19.87 15.98
CA ALA A 697 -4.54 -20.64 14.89
C ALA A 697 -3.83 -19.74 13.88
N TRP A 698 -4.49 -18.65 13.47
CA TRP A 698 -3.94 -17.68 12.54
C TRP A 698 -2.75 -16.92 13.10
N ALA A 699 -2.76 -16.57 14.39
CA ALA A 699 -1.66 -15.92 15.06
C ALA A 699 -0.40 -16.80 15.10
N ALA A 700 -0.57 -18.11 15.34
CA ALA A 700 0.53 -19.08 15.27
C ALA A 700 1.10 -19.19 13.85
N ASP A 701 0.24 -19.29 12.84
CA ASP A 701 0.66 -19.38 11.44
C ASP A 701 1.42 -18.13 10.97
N ALA A 702 1.02 -16.94 11.42
CA ALA A 702 1.72 -15.70 11.09
C ALA A 702 3.15 -15.68 11.68
N VAL A 703 3.32 -16.17 12.91
CA VAL A 703 4.65 -16.34 13.54
C VAL A 703 5.48 -17.37 12.77
N ASP A 704 4.91 -18.53 12.46
CA ASP A 704 5.59 -19.60 11.74
C ASP A 704 6.01 -19.15 10.33
N THR A 705 5.15 -18.41 9.64
CA THR A 705 5.43 -17.82 8.31
C THR A 705 6.62 -16.86 8.36
N LEU A 706 6.68 -15.98 9.37
CA LEU A 706 7.83 -15.10 9.57
C LEU A 706 9.10 -15.92 9.79
N LEU A 707 9.11 -16.84 10.76
CA LEU A 707 10.33 -17.54 11.18
C LEU A 707 10.85 -18.52 10.13
N ALA A 708 9.95 -19.16 9.37
CA ALA A 708 10.31 -20.03 8.26
C ALA A 708 11.00 -19.29 7.11
N SER A 709 10.70 -17.99 6.92
CA SER A 709 11.31 -17.17 5.86
C SER A 709 12.73 -16.68 6.19
N LEU A 710 13.17 -16.81 7.45
CA LEU A 710 14.42 -16.23 7.94
C LEU A 710 15.59 -17.23 7.95
N PRO A 711 16.83 -16.75 7.77
CA PRO A 711 18.02 -17.60 7.82
C PRO A 711 18.31 -18.08 9.25
N ASP A 712 18.89 -19.28 9.34
CA ASP A 712 19.41 -19.86 10.60
C ASP A 712 20.77 -19.28 11.04
N ALA A 713 21.47 -18.62 10.12
CA ALA A 713 22.80 -18.09 10.40
C ALA A 713 22.74 -17.00 11.49
N PRO A 714 23.65 -17.00 12.48
CA PRO A 714 23.63 -16.03 13.57
C PRO A 714 23.89 -14.60 13.07
N GLY A 715 23.12 -13.64 13.57
CA GLY A 715 23.24 -12.22 13.26
C GLY A 715 21.96 -11.46 13.59
N PRO A 716 21.99 -10.11 13.60
CA PRO A 716 20.77 -9.31 13.69
C PRO A 716 19.79 -9.67 12.57
N GLY A 717 18.49 -9.83 12.88
CA GLY A 717 17.51 -10.24 11.87
C GLY A 717 17.45 -11.74 11.60
N ALA A 718 18.33 -12.55 12.21
CA ALA A 718 18.28 -14.00 12.10
C ALA A 718 17.05 -14.60 12.83
N ARG A 719 16.71 -15.84 12.48
CA ARG A 719 15.55 -16.55 13.06
C ARG A 719 15.54 -16.53 14.60
N ALA A 720 16.68 -16.76 15.25
CA ALA A 720 16.77 -16.77 16.72
C ALA A 720 16.55 -15.38 17.35
N ASP A 721 17.03 -14.32 16.70
CA ASP A 721 16.83 -12.93 17.14
C ASP A 721 15.35 -12.53 17.01
N MET A 722 14.74 -12.82 15.86
CA MET A 722 13.31 -12.57 15.66
C MET A 722 12.44 -13.39 16.59
N TRP A 723 12.78 -14.66 16.87
CA TRP A 723 12.07 -15.47 17.86
C TRP A 723 12.16 -14.87 19.26
N GLY A 724 13.33 -14.34 19.65
CA GLY A 724 13.49 -13.61 20.91
C GLY A 724 12.53 -12.42 21.01
N ARG A 725 12.40 -11.64 19.93
CA ARG A 725 11.46 -10.51 19.84
C ARG A 725 10.00 -10.97 19.91
N VAL A 726 9.61 -12.05 19.22
CA VAL A 726 8.27 -12.66 19.34
C VAL A 726 7.97 -13.05 20.79
N ARG A 727 8.91 -13.69 21.50
CA ARG A 727 8.72 -14.07 22.91
C ARG A 727 8.56 -12.86 23.83
N VAL A 728 9.30 -11.77 23.58
CA VAL A 728 9.13 -10.50 24.30
C VAL A 728 7.75 -9.88 24.01
N GLY A 729 7.31 -9.92 22.74
CA GLY A 729 5.98 -9.52 22.30
C GLY A 729 4.87 -10.28 23.03
N TYR A 730 4.97 -11.61 23.08
CA TYR A 730 4.02 -12.46 23.80
C TYR A 730 3.92 -12.09 25.28
N ARG A 731 5.07 -11.90 25.93
CA ARG A 731 5.12 -11.47 27.34
C ARG A 731 4.60 -10.04 27.56
N SER A 732 4.51 -9.24 26.50
CA SER A 732 4.10 -7.83 26.59
C SER A 732 2.62 -7.63 26.94
N LEU A 733 1.79 -8.67 26.79
CA LEU A 733 0.42 -8.67 27.31
C LEU A 733 0.39 -8.54 28.84
N ASN A 734 1.31 -9.23 29.53
CA ASN A 734 1.38 -9.28 30.99
C ASN A 734 2.82 -9.03 31.49
N PRO A 735 3.33 -7.79 31.40
CA PRO A 735 4.71 -7.49 31.74
C PRO A 735 4.98 -7.54 33.26
N PRO A 736 6.16 -8.01 33.69
CA PRO A 736 6.48 -8.18 35.11
C PRO A 736 6.37 -6.85 35.89
N ARG A 737 5.83 -6.91 37.10
CA ARG A 737 5.59 -5.75 37.97
C ARG A 737 6.73 -5.46 38.97
N THR A 738 7.82 -6.22 38.92
CA THR A 738 8.95 -6.09 39.85
C THR A 738 9.65 -4.73 39.71
N VAL A 739 10.31 -4.28 40.78
CA VAL A 739 11.08 -3.02 40.77
C VAL A 739 12.16 -3.04 39.68
N GLY A 740 12.85 -4.17 39.52
CA GLY A 740 13.86 -4.36 38.47
C GLY A 740 13.31 -4.17 37.06
N ALA A 741 12.13 -4.73 36.78
CA ALA A 741 11.46 -4.59 35.48
C ALA A 741 11.04 -3.13 35.22
N ARG A 742 10.50 -2.44 36.23
CA ARG A 742 10.15 -1.00 36.12
C ARG A 742 11.38 -0.11 35.91
N LEU A 743 12.52 -0.46 36.53
CA LEU A 743 13.80 0.24 36.29
C LEU A 743 14.34 -0.01 34.88
N ALA A 744 14.22 -1.24 34.35
CA ALA A 744 14.58 -1.55 32.97
C ALA A 744 13.79 -0.69 31.97
N ALA A 745 12.47 -0.57 32.18
CA ALA A 745 11.60 0.30 31.37
C ALA A 745 12.08 1.76 31.36
N ARG A 746 12.41 2.30 32.55
CA ARG A 746 12.90 3.68 32.67
C ARG A 746 14.23 3.88 31.94
N ARG A 747 15.18 2.94 32.07
CA ARG A 747 16.49 3.01 31.40
C ARG A 747 16.35 3.04 29.87
N ALA A 748 15.51 2.17 29.31
CA ALA A 748 15.26 2.11 27.88
C ALA A 748 14.71 3.43 27.31
N ARG A 749 13.78 4.07 28.03
CA ARG A 749 13.23 5.40 27.68
C ARG A 749 14.30 6.50 27.66
N PHE A 750 15.31 6.43 28.53
CA PHE A 750 16.41 7.42 28.53
C PHE A 750 17.44 7.19 27.43
N THR A 751 17.69 5.93 27.05
CA THR A 751 18.60 5.60 25.94
C THR A 751 18.01 5.91 24.58
N GLY A 752 16.68 5.78 24.42
CA GLY A 752 15.96 6.16 23.19
C GLY A 752 16.10 7.65 22.86
N ARG A 753 16.05 8.53 23.87
CA ARG A 753 16.18 9.99 23.71
C ARG A 753 17.58 10.50 23.37
N ARG A 754 18.61 9.64 23.37
CA ARG A 754 20.02 10.00 23.08
C ARG A 754 20.49 9.51 21.70
N ARG A 755 19.68 8.73 21.00
CA ARG A 755 19.86 8.38 19.59
C ARG A 755 18.93 9.25 18.75
#